data_AF-A0A2R6NMV4-F1
#
_entry.id   AF-A0A2R6NMV4-F1
#
_cell.length_a   1.000
_cell.length_b   1.000
_cell.length_c   1.000
_cell.angle_alpha   90.00
_cell.angle_beta   90.00
_cell.angle_gamma   90.00
#
_symmetry.space_group_name_H-M   'P 1'
#
loop_
_entity.id
_entity.type
_entity.pdbx_description
1 polymer ?
#
loop_
_entity_poly.entity_id
_entity_poly.type
_entity_poly.pdbx_seq_one_letter_code
_entity_poly.pdbx_strand_id
1 'polypeptide(L)'
;MEVWRPEYQYCAPQRAHNGVFSAFFAVSHISGSQMNVNLAGMKVMSAIRHQIRTVLQAVAVDLEADAGVDAEAAVDEAVVEASVVEEAEALEAVVADLEVTVVDLEAIVVVVGVVFSNVVGIEAVVEIEAVAEEAVVPHEVAEAEEEGKDSMLVTKNIAPGESVYGEKRISIEGGAEGTKIEYRVWNPFRSKLAAGVLGGMDHIFIQPGKKVLYLGAASGTSVSHVADIVGPEGVVYAVEFSPRSGRDLIGMAKKRTNVIPIVEDARTPQKYRMLVSSVDVIFADVAQPDQARIVVLNAEYFLKNGGHVVISIKASCIDSTASPETVFAQEVDYLRKQKFKPLEQVTLEPYERDHAMVSEALLADELNKRMKRTQSEIAEVHLNFGSTPPDSPRTSSDFEEIQYPHTLSTSTNSSSWSAPPRREEELPLHYMNEEKARRRVPRAPGSNGMYAGHVEGPDEYDDEGKDVYAKMRASKMPPSSGRPRRPPPPPATTIVRSVAHECPCCAVNTLFQGEFVQQNLEHIPPIIYTLLSCWTRFHKIGKSNVVVWDEAHFGKFGSHYLKREFYFDVHPPLGKMLVGLAGLLSGYDGSFEFKSGEVYPETVPYVAMRVMMAMFGVAMVPLGWYTAVDIKWIGLFVTTLVGLYTIEDLWEKFGDLKMSVRDQCKHWGARIACLIVLPILVYMLSFKLHFLILNHSGPGDAQMSSLFQANLVGNNFASAPLEVAFGSKVTLKNVGYGGGLLHSHVQTYPVGSNQQQVTCYHYKDDNNDWVILPRWDEPSYDLHGPLRFLQHGDIIRLNHAATTRNLHSHQIPAPVTKLNHEVSCYGNTTIGDNHDYWAVEVVDDIKQGNKVDRIHSLTTRMRFRHQVLGCYLRAANAILPQWGFKQVEVSCDKENNPKDMHTYWNVESHVNDRLPAGETKFYRSPFLRDFWHLNVAMMTSNNALIPDPDKEDILASKPFDWPFLRLGLRMCGWGDHQTKYYLLGTPVIWWGGGVSLILSIVALGVYLMRAQRKYVDMEPREWDHFLYVGKVAFLGWFLHFLAQSTFESINLVMNHN
;
A
#
# COMPACT_ATOMS: atom_id res chain seq x y z
N MET A 1 -26.43 39.65 -20.77
CA MET A 1 -26.14 40.67 -19.74
C MET A 1 -24.64 40.92 -19.76
N GLU A 2 -24.22 41.87 -20.58
CA GLU A 2 -22.95 42.58 -20.42
C GLU A 2 -23.14 43.61 -19.30
N VAL A 3 -22.39 43.56 -18.21
CA VAL A 3 -21.85 44.72 -17.45
C VAL A 3 -20.72 44.21 -16.56
N TRP A 4 -19.62 44.97 -16.46
CA TRP A 4 -18.45 44.89 -15.57
C TRP A 4 -17.13 44.38 -16.18
N ARG A 5 -16.47 45.27 -16.93
CA ARG A 5 -14.99 45.41 -16.97
C ARG A 5 -14.59 46.57 -16.04
N PRO A 6 -13.50 46.48 -15.27
CA PRO A 6 -12.71 47.64 -14.89
C PRO A 6 -11.56 47.86 -15.89
N GLU A 7 -11.34 49.11 -16.22
CA GLU A 7 -10.32 49.60 -17.15
C GLU A 7 -8.90 49.41 -16.60
N TYR A 8 -8.03 48.71 -17.33
CA TYR A 8 -6.61 49.05 -17.45
C TYR A 8 -6.18 48.76 -18.89
N GLN A 9 -5.81 49.81 -19.61
CA GLN A 9 -5.47 49.85 -21.02
C GLN A 9 -4.11 49.17 -21.30
N TYR A 10 -4.11 48.16 -22.16
CA TYR A 10 -3.08 47.99 -23.19
C TYR A 10 -3.77 47.71 -24.52
N CYS A 11 -3.46 48.51 -25.54
CA CYS A 11 -4.00 48.39 -26.89
C CYS A 11 -3.41 47.19 -27.62
N ALA A 12 -4.26 46.25 -28.07
CA ALA A 12 -3.96 45.29 -29.13
C ALA A 12 -5.13 45.28 -30.15
N PRO A 13 -4.87 45.18 -31.47
CA PRO A 13 -5.89 45.36 -32.49
C PRO A 13 -6.76 44.10 -32.67
N GLN A 14 -8.07 44.31 -32.79
CA GLN A 14 -9.07 43.30 -33.16
C GLN A 14 -9.00 42.91 -34.64
N ARG A 15 -9.03 41.60 -34.94
CA ARG A 15 -9.70 40.86 -36.06
C ARG A 15 -9.06 39.46 -36.18
N ALA A 16 -9.72 38.35 -36.47
CA ALA A 16 -11.12 37.98 -36.65
C ALA A 16 -11.19 36.46 -36.40
N HIS A 17 -12.08 36.00 -35.52
CA HIS A 17 -12.35 34.57 -35.34
C HIS A 17 -13.28 34.11 -36.47
N ASN A 18 -12.82 33.15 -37.27
CA ASN A 18 -13.66 32.18 -37.95
C ASN A 18 -12.82 30.96 -38.36
N GLY A 19 -13.14 29.80 -37.76
CA GLY A 19 -12.96 28.48 -38.36
C GLY A 19 -11.60 27.78 -38.17
N VAL A 20 -11.37 27.15 -37.01
CA VAL A 20 -10.65 25.85 -36.93
C VAL A 20 -11.19 25.08 -35.70
N PHE A 21 -12.39 24.52 -35.81
CA PHE A 21 -12.92 23.52 -34.87
C PHE A 21 -13.52 22.38 -35.69
N SER A 22 -12.66 21.69 -36.46
CA SER A 22 -13.00 20.43 -37.14
C SER A 22 -11.73 19.80 -37.73
N ALA A 23 -10.85 19.26 -36.90
CA ALA A 23 -9.77 18.36 -37.33
C ALA A 23 -9.19 17.59 -36.13
N PHE A 24 -10.02 16.79 -35.43
CA PHE A 24 -9.53 15.84 -34.42
C PHE A 24 -10.09 14.41 -34.59
N PHE A 25 -10.71 14.12 -35.73
CA PHE A 25 -11.07 12.76 -36.14
C PHE A 25 -10.62 12.54 -37.58
N ALA A 26 -9.40 12.02 -37.76
CA ALA A 26 -8.96 11.22 -38.92
C ALA A 26 -7.45 11.02 -38.90
N VAL A 27 -6.95 10.00 -38.19
CA VAL A 27 -5.70 9.30 -38.56
C VAL A 27 -5.87 7.81 -38.28
N SER A 28 -6.62 7.15 -39.15
CA SER A 28 -6.55 5.71 -39.38
C SER A 28 -6.40 5.55 -40.88
N HIS A 29 -5.34 4.84 -41.31
CA HIS A 29 -4.81 4.67 -42.68
C HIS A 29 -3.84 5.74 -43.19
N ILE A 30 -2.53 5.48 -43.04
CA ILE A 30 -1.56 5.61 -44.15
C ILE A 30 -0.56 4.45 -44.02
N SER A 31 -0.66 3.48 -44.93
CA SER A 31 0.42 2.54 -45.21
C SER A 31 1.39 3.16 -46.22
N GLY A 32 2.68 2.87 -46.07
CA GLY A 32 3.68 2.83 -47.13
C GLY A 32 3.86 4.08 -48.02
N SER A 33 4.91 4.85 -47.77
CA SER A 33 5.81 5.33 -48.83
C SER A 33 7.08 5.96 -48.24
N GLN A 34 8.24 5.49 -48.73
CA GLN A 34 9.52 6.16 -48.60
C GLN A 34 9.51 7.47 -49.39
N MET A 35 10.00 8.59 -48.82
CA MET A 35 10.71 9.63 -49.58
C MET A 35 11.40 10.69 -48.70
N ASN A 36 12.73 10.78 -48.87
CA ASN A 36 13.61 11.96 -48.89
C ASN A 36 13.60 12.98 -47.72
N VAL A 37 14.45 12.72 -46.71
CA VAL A 37 14.80 13.64 -45.60
C VAL A 37 16.24 14.19 -45.70
N ASN A 38 16.96 13.96 -46.81
CA ASN A 38 18.42 14.15 -46.83
C ASN A 38 18.97 15.57 -47.03
N LEU A 39 18.16 16.61 -47.30
CA LEU A 39 18.71 17.96 -47.56
C LEU A 39 18.54 18.97 -46.41
N ALA A 40 17.55 18.76 -45.53
CA ALA A 40 17.31 19.64 -44.38
C ALA A 40 18.22 19.31 -43.18
N GLY A 41 18.56 18.03 -42.99
CA GLY A 41 19.46 17.57 -41.94
C GLY A 41 20.90 18.09 -42.09
N MET A 42 21.40 18.24 -43.32
CA MET A 42 22.78 18.67 -43.57
C MET A 42 23.05 20.14 -43.17
N LYS A 43 22.05 21.03 -43.26
CA LYS A 43 22.20 22.44 -42.87
C LYS A 43 22.15 22.64 -41.35
N VAL A 44 21.33 21.83 -40.66
CA VAL A 44 21.24 21.83 -39.19
C VAL A 44 22.53 21.26 -38.58
N MET A 45 23.08 20.20 -39.16
CA MET A 45 24.35 19.61 -38.70
C MET A 45 25.56 20.51 -38.93
N SER A 46 25.52 21.40 -39.93
CA SER A 46 26.56 22.42 -40.15
C SER A 46 26.52 23.54 -39.09
N ALA A 47 25.31 23.99 -38.73
CA ALA A 47 25.10 25.00 -37.69
C ALA A 47 25.50 24.48 -36.30
N ILE A 48 25.19 23.22 -36.00
CA ILE A 48 25.60 22.55 -34.75
C ILE A 48 27.12 22.37 -34.70
N ARG A 49 27.76 22.00 -35.82
CA ARG A 49 29.24 21.91 -35.90
C ARG A 49 29.92 23.24 -35.62
N HIS A 50 29.35 24.35 -36.11
CA HIS A 50 29.89 25.69 -35.86
C HIS A 50 29.72 26.09 -34.38
N GLN A 51 28.57 25.79 -33.76
CA GLN A 51 28.35 26.09 -32.34
C GLN A 51 29.26 25.27 -31.42
N ILE A 52 29.47 23.99 -31.71
CA ILE A 52 30.36 23.13 -30.92
C ILE A 52 31.82 23.62 -31.03
N ARG A 53 32.26 24.06 -32.21
CA ARG A 53 33.60 24.63 -32.40
C ARG A 53 33.81 25.92 -31.62
N THR A 54 32.79 26.77 -31.55
CA THR A 54 32.83 28.02 -30.77
C THR A 54 32.84 27.76 -29.26
N VAL A 55 32.13 26.73 -28.80
CA VAL A 55 32.14 26.32 -27.38
C VAL A 55 33.46 25.67 -27.00
N LEU A 56 34.04 24.82 -27.86
CA LEU A 56 35.35 24.21 -27.62
C LEU A 56 36.50 25.24 -27.65
N GLN A 57 36.42 26.25 -28.53
CA GLN A 57 37.36 27.37 -28.52
C GLN A 57 37.21 28.26 -27.28
N ALA A 58 36.00 28.42 -26.75
CA ALA A 58 35.79 29.16 -25.49
C ALA A 58 36.35 28.39 -24.28
N VAL A 59 36.25 27.06 -24.27
CA VAL A 59 36.80 26.20 -23.21
C VAL A 59 38.34 26.11 -23.28
N ALA A 60 38.91 26.16 -24.48
CA ALA A 60 40.37 26.18 -24.67
C ALA A 60 41.02 27.48 -24.14
N VAL A 61 40.33 28.62 -24.24
CA VAL A 61 40.82 29.92 -23.75
C VAL A 61 40.81 30.00 -22.21
N ASP A 62 39.96 29.25 -21.52
CA ASP A 62 39.96 29.18 -20.05
C ASP A 62 41.03 28.22 -19.49
N LEU A 63 41.57 27.30 -20.30
CA LEU A 63 42.60 26.33 -19.89
C LEU A 63 44.05 26.84 -20.03
N GLU A 64 44.28 27.97 -20.71
CA GLU A 64 45.60 28.59 -20.87
C GLU A 64 46.12 29.31 -19.62
N ALA A 65 45.35 29.37 -18.53
CA ALA A 65 45.73 30.10 -17.33
C ALA A 65 46.58 29.33 -16.30
N ASP A 66 46.72 27.99 -16.39
CA ASP A 66 47.37 27.23 -15.28
C ASP A 66 48.32 26.08 -15.66
N ALA A 67 48.53 25.75 -16.94
CA ALA A 67 49.50 24.70 -17.32
C ALA A 67 50.14 24.99 -18.68
N GLY A 68 51.39 25.43 -18.69
CA GLY A 68 52.14 25.75 -19.91
C GLY A 68 52.45 24.53 -20.78
N VAL A 69 51.47 24.07 -21.56
CA VAL A 69 51.60 23.07 -22.62
C VAL A 69 50.90 23.61 -23.87
N ASP A 70 51.60 23.59 -25.01
CA ASP A 70 51.13 24.12 -26.30
C ASP A 70 49.88 23.37 -26.81
N ALA A 71 48.70 23.96 -26.59
CA ALA A 71 47.39 23.36 -26.87
C ALA A 71 46.98 23.36 -28.35
N GLU A 72 47.73 24.03 -29.23
CA GLU A 72 47.36 24.17 -30.65
C GLU A 72 47.64 22.89 -31.47
N ALA A 73 48.61 22.07 -31.05
CA ALA A 73 48.98 20.84 -31.77
C ALA A 73 48.08 19.63 -31.44
N ALA A 74 47.52 19.56 -30.24
CA ALA A 74 46.66 18.44 -29.81
C ALA A 74 45.23 18.51 -30.40
N VAL A 75 44.77 19.72 -30.74
CA VAL A 75 43.43 19.94 -31.32
C VAL A 75 43.38 19.54 -32.79
N ASP A 76 44.48 19.71 -33.54
CA ASP A 76 44.53 19.33 -34.95
C ASP A 76 44.65 17.81 -35.15
N GLU A 77 45.27 17.08 -34.22
CA GLU A 77 45.38 15.62 -34.29
C GLU A 77 44.03 14.93 -33.97
N ALA A 78 43.27 15.45 -32.99
CA ALA A 78 41.94 14.96 -32.64
C ALA A 78 40.85 15.25 -33.70
N VAL A 79 41.00 16.33 -34.48
CA VAL A 79 40.06 16.70 -35.55
C VAL A 79 40.25 15.85 -36.81
N VAL A 80 41.46 15.32 -37.04
CA VAL A 80 41.75 14.43 -38.17
C VAL A 80 41.20 13.02 -37.94
N GLU A 81 41.31 12.46 -36.73
CA GLU A 81 40.75 11.14 -36.41
C GLU A 81 39.22 11.09 -36.43
N ALA A 82 38.54 12.19 -36.08
CA ALA A 82 37.07 12.27 -36.13
C ALA A 82 36.48 12.31 -37.56
N SER A 83 37.33 12.37 -38.61
CA SER A 83 36.88 12.54 -39.99
C SER A 83 36.70 11.25 -40.81
N VAL A 84 37.03 10.07 -40.26
CA VAL A 84 37.18 8.84 -41.07
C VAL A 84 36.26 7.65 -40.71
N VAL A 85 35.37 7.72 -39.70
CA VAL A 85 34.59 6.51 -39.31
C VAL A 85 33.07 6.72 -39.37
N GLU A 86 32.43 5.94 -40.24
CA GLU A 86 30.97 5.69 -40.28
C GLU A 86 30.54 4.76 -39.13
N GLU A 87 29.29 4.95 -38.70
CA GLU A 87 28.48 4.11 -37.80
C GLU A 87 28.75 4.14 -36.29
N ALA A 88 27.63 3.94 -35.59
CA ALA A 88 27.38 4.28 -34.20
C ALA A 88 27.93 3.22 -33.24
N GLU A 89 29.20 3.35 -32.84
CA GLU A 89 29.76 2.56 -31.72
C GLU A 89 30.85 3.31 -30.93
N ALA A 90 31.16 4.57 -31.25
CA ALA A 90 32.26 5.31 -30.60
C ALA A 90 31.88 6.13 -29.34
N LEU A 91 30.59 6.26 -29.00
CA LEU A 91 30.19 6.95 -27.76
C LEU A 91 30.25 6.03 -26.52
N GLU A 92 30.25 4.71 -26.71
CA GLU A 92 30.51 3.74 -25.63
C GLU A 92 32.01 3.54 -25.38
N ALA A 93 32.87 3.73 -26.38
CA ALA A 93 34.32 3.59 -26.22
C ALA A 93 34.98 4.79 -25.50
N VAL A 94 34.52 6.02 -25.74
CA VAL A 94 35.07 7.22 -25.06
C VAL A 94 34.62 7.33 -23.60
N VAL A 95 33.51 6.68 -23.24
CA VAL A 95 33.07 6.56 -21.83
C VAL A 95 33.82 5.41 -21.12
N ALA A 96 34.43 4.48 -21.86
CA ALA A 96 35.18 3.34 -21.30
C ALA A 96 36.67 3.63 -21.00
N ASP A 97 37.26 4.69 -21.57
CA ASP A 97 38.69 5.03 -21.37
C ASP A 97 38.95 6.25 -20.45
N LEU A 98 37.92 6.73 -19.73
CA LEU A 98 38.05 7.74 -18.68
C LEU A 98 37.72 7.14 -17.30
N GLU A 99 38.50 6.13 -16.90
CA GLU A 99 38.67 5.79 -15.48
C GLU A 99 39.52 6.88 -14.81
N VAL A 100 38.89 7.99 -14.45
CA VAL A 100 39.39 8.86 -13.37
C VAL A 100 38.72 8.39 -12.09
N THR A 101 39.56 7.87 -11.20
CA THR A 101 39.31 7.40 -9.85
C THR A 101 38.25 8.22 -9.10
N VAL A 102 37.15 7.55 -8.73
CA VAL A 102 36.23 7.99 -7.67
C VAL A 102 36.90 7.73 -6.33
N VAL A 103 37.70 8.69 -5.87
CA VAL A 103 38.03 8.90 -4.46
C VAL A 103 37.93 10.41 -4.25
N ASP A 104 37.37 10.83 -3.12
CA ASP A 104 37.12 12.23 -2.70
C ASP A 104 35.79 12.87 -3.10
N LEU A 105 34.68 12.27 -2.64
CA LEU A 105 33.43 13.00 -2.37
C LEU A 105 32.85 12.79 -0.96
N GLU A 106 33.60 12.14 -0.06
CA GLU A 106 33.29 12.12 1.39
C GLU A 106 34.04 13.21 2.19
N ALA A 107 34.92 13.98 1.55
CA ALA A 107 35.80 14.94 2.25
C ALA A 107 35.21 16.35 2.48
N ILE A 108 34.01 16.67 1.99
CA ILE A 108 33.46 18.05 2.08
C ILE A 108 32.31 18.19 3.10
N VAL A 109 31.70 17.10 3.55
CA VAL A 109 30.71 17.14 4.65
C VAL A 109 31.39 17.08 6.03
N VAL A 110 32.67 16.71 6.10
CA VAL A 110 33.46 16.66 7.34
C VAL A 110 34.05 18.04 7.71
N VAL A 111 34.20 18.97 6.76
CA VAL A 111 34.87 20.27 7.01
C VAL A 111 33.96 21.32 7.68
N VAL A 112 32.64 21.11 7.72
CA VAL A 112 31.70 22.00 8.46
C VAL A 112 31.31 21.44 9.84
N GLY A 113 31.60 20.15 10.12
CA GLY A 113 31.34 19.51 11.41
C GLY A 113 32.52 19.49 12.39
N VAL A 114 33.75 19.68 11.90
CA VAL A 114 34.99 19.53 12.70
C VAL A 114 35.47 20.85 13.34
N VAL A 115 34.84 21.99 13.03
CA VAL A 115 35.22 23.30 13.64
C VAL A 115 34.51 23.57 14.98
N PHE A 116 33.64 22.67 15.47
CA PHE A 116 32.86 22.92 16.70
C PHE A 116 33.13 22.02 17.91
N SER A 117 34.11 21.10 17.89
CA SER A 117 34.32 20.16 19.02
C SER A 117 35.77 19.96 19.48
N ASN A 118 36.68 20.91 19.23
CA ASN A 118 38.02 20.91 19.84
C ASN A 118 38.19 22.06 20.83
N VAL A 119 37.48 21.98 21.96
CA VAL A 119 37.89 22.59 23.23
C VAL A 119 37.65 21.55 24.32
N VAL A 120 38.71 21.26 25.09
CA VAL A 120 38.82 20.31 26.21
C VAL A 120 39.17 18.87 25.81
N GLY A 121 40.46 18.57 25.85
CA GLY A 121 41.00 17.20 25.82
C GLY A 121 41.07 16.56 27.20
N ILE A 122 41.44 15.27 27.20
CA ILE A 122 42.43 14.60 28.07
C ILE A 122 42.57 13.17 27.55
N GLU A 123 43.81 12.78 27.22
CA GLU A 123 44.27 11.41 27.01
C GLU A 123 44.72 10.79 28.34
N ALA A 124 44.59 9.46 28.49
CA ALA A 124 45.66 8.60 29.01
C ALA A 124 45.36 7.11 28.76
N VAL A 125 46.31 6.44 28.12
CA VAL A 125 46.48 4.98 28.03
C VAL A 125 47.45 4.54 29.12
N VAL A 126 47.18 3.43 29.83
CA VAL A 126 48.22 2.57 30.45
C VAL A 126 47.72 1.12 30.50
N GLU A 127 48.62 0.22 30.12
CA GLU A 127 48.48 -1.25 30.05
C GLU A 127 49.31 -1.91 31.19
N ILE A 128 48.97 -3.17 31.51
CA ILE A 128 49.77 -4.25 32.17
C ILE A 128 49.60 -4.53 33.69
N GLU A 129 48.97 -5.69 33.92
CA GLU A 129 49.19 -6.80 34.90
C GLU A 129 49.67 -6.57 36.35
N ALA A 130 48.98 -7.20 37.33
CA ALA A 130 49.50 -8.32 38.15
C ALA A 130 48.50 -8.87 39.21
N VAL A 131 48.17 -10.17 39.04
CA VAL A 131 48.12 -11.33 39.99
C VAL A 131 47.51 -11.24 41.41
N ALA A 132 46.46 -12.06 41.66
CA ALA A 132 46.31 -13.07 42.74
C ALA A 132 44.88 -13.69 42.67
N GLU A 133 44.68 -14.87 42.05
CA GLU A 133 44.62 -16.22 42.66
C GLU A 133 43.31 -16.54 43.43
N GLU A 134 42.30 -17.08 42.73
CA GLU A 134 41.54 -18.28 43.14
C GLU A 134 40.77 -18.84 41.92
N ALA A 135 40.78 -20.16 41.79
CA ALA A 135 40.72 -20.89 40.52
C ALA A 135 39.34 -20.96 39.85
N VAL A 136 39.24 -20.48 38.61
CA VAL A 136 38.28 -20.97 37.60
C VAL A 136 39.08 -21.24 36.34
N VAL A 137 39.29 -22.51 36.01
CA VAL A 137 40.10 -22.97 34.88
C VAL A 137 39.32 -22.71 33.57
N PRO A 138 39.96 -22.25 32.48
CA PRO A 138 39.26 -21.84 31.27
C PRO A 138 38.86 -23.05 30.41
N HIS A 139 37.67 -23.57 30.67
CA HIS A 139 36.78 -24.11 29.64
C HIS A 139 35.49 -23.30 29.78
N GLU A 140 35.00 -22.65 28.71
CA GLU A 140 33.84 -21.74 28.76
C GLU A 140 32.47 -22.42 28.94
N VAL A 141 32.45 -23.54 29.65
CA VAL A 141 31.30 -24.10 30.34
C VAL A 141 31.79 -24.41 31.75
N ALA A 142 31.27 -23.70 32.75
CA ALA A 142 31.71 -23.88 34.14
C ALA A 142 30.76 -24.83 34.87
N GLU A 143 31.29 -25.65 35.77
CA GLU A 143 30.49 -26.32 36.79
C GLU A 143 30.41 -25.41 38.01
N ALA A 144 29.19 -25.02 38.38
CA ALA A 144 28.93 -24.26 39.60
C ALA A 144 28.41 -25.21 40.68
N GLU A 145 29.13 -25.32 41.79
CA GLU A 145 28.66 -25.99 43.01
C GLU A 145 28.02 -24.95 43.94
N GLU A 146 26.73 -25.12 44.23
CA GLU A 146 26.05 -24.39 45.31
C GLU A 146 26.25 -25.18 46.61
N GLU A 147 26.75 -24.55 47.67
CA GLU A 147 27.05 -25.21 48.96
C GLU A 147 25.88 -26.13 49.41
N GLY A 148 26.08 -27.45 49.34
CA GLY A 148 25.10 -28.47 49.73
C GLY A 148 24.15 -28.99 48.63
N LYS A 149 24.39 -28.72 47.33
CA LYS A 149 23.63 -29.26 46.20
C LYS A 149 24.53 -29.84 45.10
N ASP A 150 23.94 -30.64 44.21
CA ASP A 150 24.60 -31.22 43.04
C ASP A 150 25.20 -30.13 42.12
N SER A 151 26.35 -30.44 41.50
CA SER A 151 27.03 -29.54 40.56
C SER A 151 26.15 -29.23 39.35
N MET A 152 26.12 -27.97 38.92
CA MET A 152 25.30 -27.49 37.81
C MET A 152 26.17 -26.96 36.67
N LEU A 153 25.86 -27.36 35.43
CA LEU A 153 26.49 -26.81 34.25
C LEU A 153 25.99 -25.37 34.00
N VAL A 154 26.89 -24.40 33.82
CA VAL A 154 26.53 -22.99 33.61
C VAL A 154 27.27 -22.34 32.44
N THR A 155 26.61 -21.40 31.76
CA THR A 155 27.19 -20.54 30.71
C THR A 155 27.09 -19.07 31.12
N LYS A 156 28.05 -18.25 30.71
CA LYS A 156 28.03 -16.80 30.98
C LYS A 156 26.95 -16.12 30.13
N ASN A 157 26.06 -15.35 30.77
CA ASN A 157 24.95 -14.70 30.08
C ASN A 157 25.43 -13.46 29.30
N ILE A 158 25.26 -13.44 27.98
CA ILE A 158 25.54 -12.26 27.13
C ILE A 158 24.46 -11.17 27.28
N ALA A 159 23.24 -11.54 27.70
CA ALA A 159 22.12 -10.62 27.89
C ALA A 159 21.66 -10.61 29.36
N PRO A 160 22.34 -9.87 30.26
CA PRO A 160 22.01 -9.85 31.69
C PRO A 160 20.56 -9.42 31.96
N GLY A 161 19.89 -10.06 32.91
CA GLY A 161 18.50 -9.77 33.30
C GLY A 161 17.45 -10.65 32.61
N GLU A 162 17.83 -11.37 31.56
CA GLU A 162 16.94 -12.11 30.67
C GLU A 162 17.19 -13.63 30.71
N SER A 163 16.14 -14.42 30.91
CA SER A 163 16.14 -15.90 30.76
C SER A 163 15.40 -16.30 29.49
N VAL A 164 15.84 -17.35 28.79
CA VAL A 164 15.24 -17.75 27.51
C VAL A 164 14.07 -18.72 27.70
N TYR A 165 14.18 -19.69 28.59
CA TYR A 165 13.17 -20.73 28.81
C TYR A 165 12.83 -20.94 30.28
N GLY A 166 13.11 -19.92 31.12
CA GLY A 166 12.85 -19.93 32.56
C GLY A 166 13.90 -20.67 33.38
N GLU A 167 15.11 -20.84 32.86
CA GLU A 167 16.24 -21.42 33.56
C GLU A 167 16.73 -20.57 34.75
N LYS A 168 17.29 -21.22 35.76
CA LYS A 168 17.87 -20.55 36.93
C LYS A 168 19.08 -19.72 36.48
N ARG A 169 19.16 -18.49 36.99
CA ARG A 169 20.27 -17.56 36.76
C ARG A 169 21.04 -17.33 38.05
N ILE A 170 22.36 -17.26 37.94
CA ILE A 170 23.28 -17.07 39.07
C ILE A 170 24.03 -15.77 38.81
N SER A 171 23.81 -14.77 39.65
CA SER A 171 24.50 -13.48 39.57
C SER A 171 25.65 -13.46 40.57
N ILE A 172 26.85 -13.13 40.09
CA ILE A 172 28.05 -12.96 40.91
C ILE A 172 28.44 -11.47 40.86
N GLU A 173 28.59 -10.85 42.03
CA GLU A 173 29.12 -9.50 42.15
C GLU A 173 30.65 -9.60 42.12
N GLY A 174 31.26 -9.43 40.93
CA GLY A 174 32.69 -9.71 40.76
C GLY A 174 33.38 -9.11 39.52
N GLY A 175 32.77 -8.15 38.83
CA GLY A 175 33.42 -7.44 37.71
C GLY A 175 34.15 -6.17 38.17
N ALA A 176 35.29 -5.86 37.53
CA ALA A 176 35.91 -4.53 37.61
C ALA A 176 34.84 -3.46 37.36
N GLU A 177 34.77 -2.45 38.24
CA GLU A 177 33.75 -1.38 38.25
C GLU A 177 32.32 -1.74 38.76
N GLY A 178 32.14 -2.83 39.51
CA GLY A 178 30.83 -3.12 40.14
C GLY A 178 29.77 -3.62 39.15
N THR A 179 30.20 -4.15 38.01
CA THR A 179 29.33 -4.80 37.03
C THR A 179 28.91 -6.20 37.52
N LYS A 180 27.61 -6.47 37.49
CA LYS A 180 27.03 -7.78 37.84
C LYS A 180 27.23 -8.74 36.67
N ILE A 181 28.03 -9.79 36.87
CA ILE A 181 28.18 -10.87 35.90
C ILE A 181 27.11 -11.91 36.20
N GLU A 182 26.35 -12.30 35.18
CA GLU A 182 25.28 -13.29 35.32
C GLU A 182 25.62 -14.55 34.53
N TYR A 183 25.32 -15.70 35.13
CA TYR A 183 25.44 -17.03 34.55
C TYR A 183 24.07 -17.69 34.45
N ARG A 184 23.89 -18.55 33.45
CA ARG A 184 22.66 -19.30 33.17
C ARG A 184 22.90 -20.79 33.34
N VAL A 185 22.03 -21.47 34.08
CA VAL A 185 22.09 -22.92 34.24
C VAL A 185 21.69 -23.60 32.93
N TRP A 186 22.52 -24.52 32.45
CA TRP A 186 22.30 -25.29 31.23
C TRP A 186 21.78 -26.68 31.56
N ASN A 187 20.51 -26.93 31.25
CA ASN A 187 19.84 -28.17 31.63
C ASN A 187 20.13 -29.33 30.63
N PRO A 188 20.77 -30.44 31.06
CA PRO A 188 21.10 -31.56 30.18
C PRO A 188 19.88 -32.35 29.69
N PHE A 189 18.75 -32.35 30.42
CA PHE A 189 17.51 -33.00 29.97
C PHE A 189 16.77 -32.22 28.88
N ARG A 190 17.22 -31.00 28.56
CA ARG A 190 16.62 -30.17 27.51
C ARG A 190 17.58 -29.86 26.36
N SER A 191 18.87 -30.16 26.53
CA SER A 191 19.90 -29.84 25.55
C SER A 191 20.84 -31.02 25.37
N LYS A 192 20.79 -31.62 24.17
CA LYS A 192 21.63 -32.76 23.80
C LYS A 192 23.12 -32.42 23.85
N LEU A 193 23.46 -31.16 23.56
CA LEU A 193 24.84 -30.67 23.68
C LEU A 193 25.29 -30.63 25.16
N ALA A 194 24.46 -30.15 26.08
CA ALA A 194 24.78 -30.19 27.52
C ALA A 194 24.88 -31.62 28.06
N ALA A 195 24.00 -32.52 27.61
CA ALA A 195 24.10 -33.94 27.93
C ALA A 195 25.42 -34.55 27.40
N GLY A 196 25.88 -34.12 26.21
CA GLY A 196 27.17 -34.53 25.66
C GLY A 196 28.36 -34.03 26.48
N VAL A 197 28.32 -32.76 26.91
CA VAL A 197 29.36 -32.17 27.78
C VAL A 197 29.45 -32.95 29.10
N LEU A 198 28.32 -33.15 29.80
CA LEU A 198 28.30 -33.92 31.06
C LEU A 198 28.56 -35.42 30.87
N GLY A 199 28.30 -35.94 29.67
CA GLY A 199 28.66 -37.30 29.26
C GLY A 199 30.16 -37.50 29.01
N GLY A 200 30.97 -36.44 29.15
CA GLY A 200 32.42 -36.49 29.00
C GLY A 200 32.92 -36.31 27.57
N MET A 201 32.18 -35.62 26.71
CA MET A 201 32.63 -35.31 25.34
C MET A 201 33.70 -34.22 25.36
N ASP A 202 34.95 -34.58 25.05
CA ASP A 202 36.09 -33.66 25.05
C ASP A 202 36.13 -32.79 23.77
N HIS A 203 35.70 -33.35 22.62
CA HIS A 203 35.90 -32.74 21.30
C HIS A 203 34.66 -32.01 20.75
N ILE A 204 34.22 -30.94 21.42
CA ILE A 204 33.01 -30.18 21.00
C ILE A 204 33.33 -29.05 20.01
N PHE A 205 34.55 -28.51 20.05
CA PHE A 205 35.08 -27.45 19.17
C PHE A 205 34.32 -26.11 19.14
N ILE A 206 33.18 -25.99 19.84
CA ILE A 206 32.49 -24.73 20.10
C ILE A 206 33.28 -23.98 21.17
N GLN A 207 33.92 -22.89 20.77
CA GLN A 207 34.84 -22.10 21.58
C GLN A 207 34.56 -20.60 21.37
N PRO A 208 34.98 -19.74 22.31
CA PRO A 208 34.88 -18.30 22.16
C PRO A 208 35.52 -17.83 20.85
N GLY A 209 34.83 -16.91 20.15
CA GLY A 209 35.28 -16.31 18.89
C GLY A 209 35.09 -17.18 17.64
N LYS A 210 34.57 -18.41 17.75
CA LYS A 210 34.33 -19.29 16.58
C LYS A 210 33.03 -18.97 15.85
N LYS A 211 32.96 -19.33 14.56
CA LYS A 211 31.71 -19.31 13.79
C LYS A 211 31.08 -20.69 13.77
N VAL A 212 29.85 -20.79 14.27
CA VAL A 212 29.10 -22.05 14.39
C VAL A 212 27.88 -22.02 13.46
N LEU A 213 27.70 -23.07 12.66
CA LEU A 213 26.45 -23.32 11.94
C LEU A 213 25.64 -24.35 12.71
N TYR A 214 24.49 -23.94 13.25
CA TYR A 214 23.58 -24.76 14.03
C TYR A 214 22.41 -25.21 13.15
N LEU A 215 22.32 -26.50 12.86
CA LEU A 215 21.25 -27.10 12.05
C LEU A 215 20.19 -27.71 12.98
N GLY A 216 18.93 -27.27 12.83
CA GLY A 216 17.82 -27.72 13.69
C GLY A 216 17.68 -26.88 14.97
N ALA A 217 17.71 -25.55 14.83
CA ALA A 217 17.76 -24.60 15.95
C ALA A 217 16.48 -24.52 16.81
N ALA A 218 15.36 -25.13 16.38
CA ALA A 218 14.08 -25.18 17.07
C ALA A 218 13.71 -23.84 17.75
N SER A 219 13.29 -23.85 19.01
CA SER A 219 12.87 -22.64 19.76
C SER A 219 14.05 -21.83 20.34
N GLY A 220 15.30 -22.12 19.97
CA GLY A 220 16.47 -21.34 20.40
C GLY A 220 17.00 -21.61 21.81
N THR A 221 16.53 -22.66 22.51
CA THR A 221 16.96 -23.03 23.87
C THR A 221 18.46 -23.34 23.93
N SER A 222 18.91 -24.36 23.21
CA SER A 222 20.33 -24.75 23.12
C SER A 222 21.17 -23.71 22.37
N VAL A 223 20.62 -23.11 21.32
CA VAL A 223 21.30 -22.08 20.51
C VAL A 223 21.70 -20.89 21.37
N SER A 224 20.86 -20.50 22.33
CA SER A 224 21.19 -19.40 23.26
C SER A 224 22.41 -19.70 24.13
N HIS A 225 22.63 -20.95 24.54
CA HIS A 225 23.82 -21.35 25.30
C HIS A 225 25.05 -21.44 24.40
N VAL A 226 24.90 -21.95 23.16
CA VAL A 226 25.99 -21.92 22.17
C VAL A 226 26.42 -20.49 21.85
N ALA A 227 25.47 -19.57 21.72
CA ALA A 227 25.76 -18.15 21.54
C ALA A 227 26.50 -17.56 22.74
N ASP A 228 26.10 -17.92 23.96
CA ASP A 228 26.76 -17.49 25.19
C ASP A 228 28.22 -18.01 25.28
N ILE A 229 28.49 -19.24 24.84
CA ILE A 229 29.84 -19.86 24.82
C ILE A 229 30.71 -19.27 23.70
N VAL A 230 30.13 -19.00 22.54
CA VAL A 230 30.86 -18.42 21.41
C VAL A 230 31.24 -16.96 21.69
N GLY A 231 30.51 -16.29 22.59
CA GLY A 231 30.80 -14.92 23.00
C GLY A 231 30.43 -13.88 21.94
N PRO A 232 30.68 -12.59 22.23
CA PRO A 232 30.31 -11.48 21.36
C PRO A 232 31.16 -11.40 20.07
N GLU A 233 32.36 -12.00 20.06
CA GLU A 233 33.25 -11.98 18.89
C GLU A 233 32.94 -13.07 17.85
N GLY A 234 32.30 -14.17 18.27
CA GLY A 234 31.91 -15.23 17.37
C GLY A 234 30.46 -15.10 16.89
N VAL A 235 30.05 -15.96 15.95
CA VAL A 235 28.74 -15.87 15.30
C VAL A 235 28.09 -17.25 15.22
N VAL A 236 26.80 -17.32 15.55
CA VAL A 236 26.01 -18.55 15.44
C VAL A 236 24.95 -18.37 14.35
N TYR A 237 25.10 -19.11 13.24
CA TYR A 237 24.08 -19.21 12.19
C TYR A 237 23.08 -20.29 12.57
N ALA A 238 21.85 -19.92 12.91
CA ALA A 238 20.84 -20.84 13.43
C ALA A 238 19.79 -21.15 12.36
N VAL A 239 19.86 -22.35 11.78
CA VAL A 239 18.98 -22.80 10.68
C VAL A 239 17.80 -23.58 11.25
N GLU A 240 16.58 -23.16 10.91
CA GLU A 240 15.34 -23.82 11.30
C GLU A 240 14.33 -23.82 10.15
N PHE A 241 13.65 -24.94 9.91
CA PHE A 241 12.67 -25.05 8.82
C PHE A 241 11.28 -24.56 9.25
N SER A 242 10.91 -24.78 10.51
CA SER A 242 9.57 -24.46 11.01
C SER A 242 9.40 -22.94 11.20
N PRO A 243 8.41 -22.30 10.53
CA PRO A 243 8.13 -20.88 10.73
C PRO A 243 7.70 -20.54 12.16
N ARG A 244 7.10 -21.49 12.89
CA ARG A 244 6.69 -21.29 14.29
C ARG A 244 7.91 -21.19 15.20
N SER A 245 8.79 -22.18 15.14
CA SER A 245 10.03 -22.21 15.93
C SER A 245 10.97 -21.09 15.52
N GLY A 246 10.99 -20.75 14.23
CA GLY A 246 11.72 -19.61 13.68
C GLY A 246 11.31 -18.27 14.30
N ARG A 247 10.04 -18.06 14.67
CA ARG A 247 9.60 -16.84 15.38
C ARG A 247 10.22 -16.72 16.76
N ASP A 248 10.21 -17.80 17.53
CA ASP A 248 10.83 -17.85 18.87
C ASP A 248 12.34 -17.61 18.76
N LEU A 249 12.97 -18.22 17.75
CA LEU A 249 14.39 -18.05 17.44
C LEU A 249 14.74 -16.60 17.07
N ILE A 250 13.91 -15.93 16.26
CA ILE A 250 14.07 -14.50 15.92
C ILE A 250 13.90 -13.62 17.16
N GLY A 251 12.90 -13.91 18.00
CA GLY A 251 12.68 -13.20 19.26
C GLY A 251 13.89 -13.30 20.21
N MET A 252 14.52 -14.47 20.27
CA MET A 252 15.75 -14.71 21.03
C MET A 252 16.96 -13.99 20.39
N ALA A 253 17.12 -14.07 19.07
CA ALA A 253 18.20 -13.41 18.33
C ALA A 253 18.14 -11.88 18.40
N LYS A 254 16.95 -11.28 18.55
CA LYS A 254 16.80 -9.83 18.80
C LYS A 254 17.54 -9.39 20.07
N LYS A 255 17.65 -10.27 21.07
CA LYS A 255 18.34 -10.01 22.34
C LYS A 255 19.81 -10.45 22.32
N ARG A 256 20.18 -11.38 21.45
CA ARG A 256 21.55 -11.90 21.27
C ARG A 256 22.05 -11.62 19.85
N THR A 257 22.77 -10.53 19.68
CA THR A 257 23.21 -10.00 18.38
C THR A 257 24.19 -10.90 17.64
N ASN A 258 24.82 -11.86 18.32
CA ASN A 258 25.72 -12.84 17.73
C ASN A 258 24.99 -14.06 17.11
N VAL A 259 23.65 -14.12 17.17
CA VAL A 259 22.83 -15.16 16.54
C VAL A 259 22.17 -14.63 15.27
N ILE A 260 22.38 -15.31 14.14
CA ILE A 260 21.73 -15.01 12.86
C ILE A 260 20.68 -16.11 12.59
N PRO A 261 19.38 -15.84 12.76
CA PRO A 261 18.33 -16.82 12.51
C PRO A 261 18.05 -16.96 11.01
N ILE A 262 18.01 -18.19 10.51
CA ILE A 262 17.76 -18.53 9.10
C ILE A 262 16.57 -19.49 9.04
N VAL A 263 15.42 -19.00 8.57
CA VAL A 263 14.18 -19.78 8.45
C VAL A 263 14.09 -20.44 7.07
N GLU A 264 14.90 -21.47 6.84
CA GLU A 264 14.97 -22.22 5.57
C GLU A 264 15.24 -23.72 5.80
N ASP A 265 15.01 -24.53 4.76
CA ASP A 265 15.26 -25.97 4.82
C ASP A 265 16.77 -26.29 4.73
N ALA A 266 17.30 -26.93 5.79
CA ALA A 266 18.70 -27.35 5.86
C ALA A 266 19.12 -28.30 4.71
N ARG A 267 18.17 -28.98 4.05
CA ARG A 267 18.43 -29.84 2.87
C ARG A 267 18.83 -29.05 1.62
N THR A 268 18.55 -27.74 1.57
CA THR A 268 18.80 -26.87 0.41
C THR A 268 19.73 -25.71 0.77
N PRO A 269 21.03 -25.95 1.05
CA PRO A 269 21.98 -24.91 1.45
C PRO A 269 22.17 -23.80 0.42
N GLN A 270 21.85 -24.07 -0.86
CA GLN A 270 21.87 -23.09 -1.94
C GLN A 270 20.99 -21.87 -1.68
N LYS A 271 19.84 -22.04 -1.01
CA LYS A 271 18.89 -20.95 -0.76
C LYS A 271 19.40 -19.90 0.21
N TYR A 272 20.18 -20.31 1.21
CA TYR A 272 20.74 -19.41 2.23
C TYR A 272 22.27 -19.27 2.11
N ARG A 273 22.85 -19.69 0.97
CA ARG A 273 24.28 -19.55 0.69
C ARG A 273 24.76 -18.10 0.77
N MET A 274 23.91 -17.14 0.43
CA MET A 274 24.25 -15.71 0.49
C MET A 274 24.34 -15.16 1.91
N LEU A 275 23.79 -15.87 2.91
CA LEU A 275 23.69 -15.41 4.30
C LEU A 275 24.81 -15.97 5.21
N VAL A 276 25.28 -17.18 4.90
CA VAL A 276 26.24 -17.92 5.74
C VAL A 276 27.66 -17.79 5.18
N SER A 277 28.58 -17.26 6.01
CA SER A 277 30.01 -17.25 5.69
C SER A 277 30.68 -18.58 6.06
N SER A 278 31.93 -18.80 5.65
CA SER A 278 32.65 -20.04 6.03
C SER A 278 32.73 -20.20 7.56
N VAL A 279 32.25 -21.33 8.06
CA VAL A 279 32.13 -21.67 9.49
C VAL A 279 33.23 -22.61 9.96
N ASP A 280 33.55 -22.54 11.24
CA ASP A 280 34.58 -23.37 11.89
C ASP A 280 33.99 -24.70 12.37
N VAL A 281 32.75 -24.69 12.85
CA VAL A 281 32.05 -25.85 13.42
C VAL A 281 30.62 -25.93 12.91
N ILE A 282 30.16 -27.13 12.54
CA ILE A 282 28.74 -27.42 12.32
C ILE A 282 28.24 -28.26 13.49
N PHE A 283 27.18 -27.80 14.15
CA PHE A 283 26.43 -28.60 15.12
C PHE A 283 25.07 -28.97 14.52
N ALA A 284 24.73 -30.26 14.54
CA ALA A 284 23.49 -30.77 13.94
C ALA A 284 22.60 -31.49 14.97
N ASP A 285 21.42 -30.94 15.21
CA ASP A 285 20.33 -31.55 16.01
C ASP A 285 19.06 -31.65 15.15
N VAL A 286 19.22 -32.34 14.02
CA VAL A 286 18.21 -32.50 12.97
C VAL A 286 17.52 -33.85 13.22
N ALA A 287 16.18 -33.91 13.26
CA ALA A 287 15.42 -35.12 13.59
C ALA A 287 14.96 -35.94 12.37
N GLN A 288 15.56 -35.70 11.20
CA GLN A 288 15.20 -36.30 9.92
C GLN A 288 15.91 -37.65 9.71
N PRO A 289 15.38 -38.56 8.87
CA PRO A 289 16.04 -39.84 8.61
C PRO A 289 17.35 -39.71 7.81
N ASP A 290 17.52 -38.62 7.06
CA ASP A 290 18.69 -38.33 6.22
C ASP A 290 19.68 -37.34 6.89
N GLN A 291 19.87 -37.51 8.20
CA GLN A 291 20.72 -36.66 9.06
C GLN A 291 22.15 -36.48 8.51
N ALA A 292 22.92 -37.56 8.33
CA ALA A 292 24.30 -37.44 7.85
C ALA A 292 24.41 -36.78 6.46
N ARG A 293 23.43 -37.01 5.56
CA ARG A 293 23.40 -36.37 4.23
C ARG A 293 23.25 -34.85 4.34
N ILE A 294 22.37 -34.37 5.23
CA ILE A 294 22.15 -32.94 5.46
C ILE A 294 23.43 -32.28 5.98
N VAL A 295 24.12 -32.94 6.91
CA VAL A 295 25.38 -32.45 7.48
C VAL A 295 26.47 -32.38 6.41
N VAL A 296 26.63 -33.42 5.61
CA VAL A 296 27.62 -33.46 4.51
C VAL A 296 27.36 -32.34 3.50
N LEU A 297 26.10 -32.15 3.08
CA LEU A 297 25.74 -31.06 2.16
C LEU A 297 26.04 -29.68 2.74
N ASN A 298 25.75 -29.44 4.01
CA ASN A 298 26.06 -28.15 4.63
C ASN A 298 27.57 -27.93 4.80
N ALA A 299 28.29 -29.00 5.13
CA ALA A 299 29.74 -28.95 5.25
C ALA A 299 30.43 -28.63 3.92
N GLU A 300 29.94 -29.17 2.80
CA GLU A 300 30.48 -28.87 1.47
C GLU A 300 30.37 -27.39 1.09
N TYR A 301 29.36 -26.68 1.60
CA TYR A 301 29.12 -25.27 1.26
C TYR A 301 29.82 -24.32 2.23
N PHE A 302 29.81 -24.64 3.52
CA PHE A 302 30.13 -23.68 4.56
C PHE A 302 31.30 -24.07 5.45
N LEU A 303 31.64 -25.35 5.62
CA LEU A 303 32.68 -25.75 6.57
C LEU A 303 34.08 -25.47 6.02
N LYS A 304 34.94 -24.87 6.83
CA LYS A 304 36.35 -24.65 6.48
C LYS A 304 37.13 -25.97 6.41
N ASN A 305 38.24 -25.96 5.68
CA ASN A 305 39.19 -27.09 5.68
C ASN A 305 39.73 -27.33 7.08
N GLY A 306 39.68 -28.59 7.54
CA GLY A 306 40.03 -28.93 8.92
C GLY A 306 38.97 -28.50 9.95
N GLY A 307 37.80 -28.03 9.51
CA GLY A 307 36.67 -27.72 10.37
C GLY A 307 36.05 -28.98 10.96
N HIS A 308 35.25 -28.77 12.00
CA HIS A 308 34.71 -29.85 12.84
C HIS A 308 33.19 -29.95 12.71
N VAL A 309 32.68 -31.16 12.88
CA VAL A 309 31.25 -31.47 12.85
C VAL A 309 30.90 -32.19 14.12
N VAL A 310 29.84 -31.76 14.77
CA VAL A 310 29.24 -32.46 15.90
C VAL A 310 27.79 -32.78 15.55
N ILE A 311 27.45 -34.07 15.51
CA ILE A 311 26.12 -34.56 15.13
C ILE A 311 25.46 -35.29 16.31
N SER A 312 24.22 -34.91 16.60
CA SER A 312 23.36 -35.63 17.55
C SER A 312 22.51 -36.63 16.79
N ILE A 313 22.88 -37.91 16.85
CA ILE A 313 22.18 -39.00 16.16
C ILE A 313 21.08 -39.55 17.05
N LYS A 314 19.84 -39.54 16.55
CA LYS A 314 18.68 -40.18 17.18
C LYS A 314 18.30 -41.45 16.43
N ALA A 315 18.56 -42.62 17.02
CA ALA A 315 18.39 -43.90 16.34
C ALA A 315 16.95 -44.12 15.82
N SER A 316 15.95 -43.81 16.65
CA SER A 316 14.53 -44.03 16.33
C SER A 316 14.00 -43.18 15.17
N CYS A 317 14.66 -42.06 14.84
CA CYS A 317 14.28 -41.20 13.72
C CYS A 317 14.85 -41.66 12.38
N ILE A 318 15.94 -42.42 12.40
CA ILE A 318 16.61 -42.93 11.21
C ILE A 318 16.00 -44.29 10.84
N ASP A 319 16.03 -45.24 11.77
CA ASP A 319 15.39 -46.54 11.60
C ASP A 319 14.87 -47.05 12.94
N SER A 320 13.55 -47.08 13.08
CA SER A 320 12.87 -47.57 14.29
C SER A 320 12.89 -49.10 14.45
N THR A 321 13.31 -49.85 13.43
CA THR A 321 13.30 -51.32 13.42
C THR A 321 14.65 -51.93 13.80
N ALA A 322 15.75 -51.22 13.52
CA ALA A 322 17.10 -51.63 13.87
C ALA A 322 17.45 -51.27 15.31
N SER A 323 18.44 -51.96 15.90
CA SER A 323 18.96 -51.58 17.22
C SER A 323 19.75 -50.26 17.14
N PRO A 324 19.72 -49.41 18.18
CA PRO A 324 20.42 -48.12 18.18
C PRO A 324 21.91 -48.21 17.83
N GLU A 325 22.62 -49.22 18.36
CA GLU A 325 24.03 -49.47 18.05
C GLU A 325 24.29 -49.70 16.55
N THR A 326 23.36 -50.40 15.88
CA THR A 326 23.46 -50.65 14.44
C THR A 326 23.27 -49.36 13.65
N VAL A 327 22.31 -48.52 14.06
CA VAL A 327 22.05 -47.22 13.42
C VAL A 327 23.24 -46.28 13.60
N PHE A 328 23.83 -46.21 14.79
CA PHE A 328 25.01 -45.39 15.04
C PHE A 328 26.20 -45.82 14.19
N ALA A 329 26.45 -47.13 14.08
CA ALA A 329 27.53 -47.64 13.23
C ALA A 329 27.31 -47.31 11.74
N GLN A 330 26.06 -47.40 11.26
CA GLN A 330 25.71 -47.06 9.87
C GLN A 330 25.95 -45.59 9.54
N GLU A 331 25.54 -44.67 10.41
CA GLU A 331 25.74 -43.23 10.21
C GLU A 331 27.23 -42.85 10.26
N VAL A 332 27.99 -43.39 11.22
CA VAL A 332 29.45 -43.16 11.30
C VAL A 332 30.17 -43.71 10.07
N ASP A 333 29.77 -44.88 9.57
CA ASP A 333 30.33 -45.43 8.33
C ASP A 333 29.94 -44.61 7.10
N TYR A 334 28.74 -44.01 7.07
CA TYR A 334 28.34 -43.09 6.01
C TYR A 334 29.22 -41.83 6.01
N LEU A 335 29.40 -41.20 7.17
CA LEU A 335 30.24 -40.01 7.32
C LEU A 335 31.71 -40.30 6.98
N ARG A 336 32.22 -41.47 7.39
CA ARG A 336 33.55 -41.96 7.01
C ARG A 336 33.71 -42.12 5.50
N LYS A 337 32.68 -42.61 4.79
CA LYS A 337 32.68 -42.67 3.31
C LYS A 337 32.73 -41.27 2.69
N GLN A 338 32.10 -40.29 3.33
CA GLN A 338 32.12 -38.87 2.94
C GLN A 338 33.35 -38.11 3.46
N LYS A 339 34.41 -38.83 3.87
CA LYS A 339 35.73 -38.29 4.24
C LYS A 339 35.78 -37.49 5.55
N PHE A 340 34.78 -37.68 6.42
CA PHE A 340 34.89 -37.26 7.80
C PHE A 340 35.65 -38.30 8.62
N LYS A 341 36.54 -37.84 9.49
CA LYS A 341 37.25 -38.69 10.43
C LYS A 341 36.53 -38.61 11.78
N PRO A 342 35.84 -39.68 12.24
CA PRO A 342 35.24 -39.67 13.57
C PRO A 342 36.34 -39.60 14.62
N LEU A 343 36.19 -38.70 15.57
CA LEU A 343 37.10 -38.47 16.69
C LEU A 343 36.58 -39.17 17.95
N GLU A 344 35.29 -38.96 18.23
CA GLU A 344 34.70 -39.35 19.50
C GLU A 344 33.21 -39.66 19.30
N GLN A 345 32.70 -40.63 20.05
CA GLN A 345 31.28 -40.98 20.10
C GLN A 345 30.90 -41.22 21.57
N VAL A 346 29.87 -40.51 22.03
CA VAL A 346 29.36 -40.60 23.41
C VAL A 346 27.85 -40.84 23.38
N THR A 347 27.37 -41.85 24.10
CA THR A 347 25.93 -42.08 24.29
C THR A 347 25.39 -41.14 25.36
N LEU A 348 24.19 -40.59 25.15
CA LEU A 348 23.62 -39.54 26.03
C LEU A 348 22.82 -40.08 27.23
N GLU A 349 22.97 -41.35 27.60
CA GLU A 349 22.34 -41.90 28.80
C GLU A 349 23.03 -41.37 30.07
N PRO A 350 22.29 -40.98 31.13
CA PRO A 350 20.86 -41.23 31.39
C PRO A 350 19.89 -40.12 30.92
N TYR A 351 20.36 -39.07 30.24
CA TYR A 351 19.55 -37.89 29.92
C TYR A 351 18.60 -38.11 28.75
N GLU A 352 19.09 -38.71 27.66
CA GLU A 352 18.35 -38.99 26.44
C GLU A 352 18.55 -40.45 26.02
N ARG A 353 17.47 -41.22 25.94
CA ARG A 353 17.51 -42.63 25.51
C ARG A 353 17.69 -42.72 24.00
N ASP A 354 18.41 -43.73 23.52
CA ASP A 354 18.63 -44.01 22.09
C ASP A 354 19.26 -42.85 21.29
N HIS A 355 20.00 -41.97 21.97
CA HIS A 355 20.76 -40.88 21.36
C HIS A 355 22.27 -41.06 21.56
N ALA A 356 23.03 -40.72 20.53
CA ALA A 356 24.49 -40.64 20.59
C ALA A 356 24.98 -39.34 19.93
N MET A 357 25.96 -38.72 20.54
CA MET A 357 26.68 -37.59 19.98
C MET A 357 27.97 -38.10 19.33
N VAL A 358 28.25 -37.67 18.10
CA VAL A 358 29.47 -38.01 17.37
C VAL A 358 30.18 -36.73 16.97
N SER A 359 31.48 -36.66 17.27
CA SER A 359 32.37 -35.57 16.87
C SER A 359 33.30 -36.04 15.76
N GLU A 360 33.43 -35.25 14.69
CA GLU A 360 34.20 -35.59 13.50
C GLU A 360 35.00 -34.40 12.96
N ALA A 361 36.11 -34.70 12.28
CA ALA A 361 36.95 -33.71 11.60
C ALA A 361 36.97 -33.93 10.08
N LEU A 362 36.84 -32.84 9.31
CA LEU A 362 36.98 -32.88 7.86
C LEU A 362 38.47 -32.96 7.46
N LEU A 363 38.86 -34.00 6.70
CA LEU A 363 40.25 -34.18 6.25
C LEU A 363 40.63 -33.14 5.18
N ALA A 364 41.70 -32.37 5.43
CA ALA A 364 42.09 -31.20 4.63
C ALA A 364 42.63 -31.48 3.21
N ASP A 365 42.92 -32.74 2.86
CA ASP A 365 43.92 -33.05 1.82
C ASP A 365 43.42 -33.08 0.36
N GLU A 366 42.15 -32.78 0.04
CA GLU A 366 41.66 -32.87 -1.36
C GLU A 366 40.79 -31.71 -1.88
N LEU A 367 40.52 -30.65 -1.10
CA LEU A 367 39.77 -29.50 -1.62
C LEU A 367 40.55 -28.74 -2.71
N ASN A 368 41.89 -28.73 -2.65
CA ASN A 368 42.75 -28.19 -3.70
C ASN A 368 42.64 -28.94 -5.04
N LYS A 369 42.27 -30.24 -5.02
CA LYS A 369 41.98 -31.01 -6.25
C LYS A 369 40.59 -30.69 -6.79
N ARG A 370 39.62 -30.39 -5.94
CA ARG A 370 38.23 -30.09 -6.35
C ARG A 370 38.05 -28.65 -6.83
N MET A 371 38.70 -27.65 -6.22
CA MET A 371 38.68 -26.27 -6.72
C MET A 371 39.18 -26.17 -8.17
N LYS A 372 40.21 -26.95 -8.52
CA LYS A 372 40.71 -27.08 -9.91
C LYS A 372 39.68 -27.69 -10.87
N ARG A 373 38.80 -28.57 -10.39
CA ARG A 373 37.77 -29.25 -11.21
C ARG A 373 36.58 -28.34 -11.49
N THR A 374 36.15 -27.56 -10.49
CA THR A 374 35.13 -26.51 -10.67
C THR A 374 35.63 -25.33 -11.52
N GLN A 375 36.92 -24.97 -11.44
CA GLN A 375 37.49 -23.96 -12.33
C GLN A 375 37.60 -24.45 -13.79
N SER A 376 37.83 -25.75 -14.03
CA SER A 376 37.83 -26.30 -15.40
C SER A 376 36.43 -26.40 -16.00
N GLU A 377 35.40 -26.70 -15.21
CA GLU A 377 34.01 -26.77 -15.70
C GLU A 377 33.43 -25.39 -16.04
N ILE A 378 33.88 -24.33 -15.38
CA ILE A 378 33.48 -22.94 -15.70
C ILE A 378 34.16 -22.44 -16.99
N ALA A 379 35.34 -22.97 -17.35
CA ALA A 379 36.08 -22.55 -18.54
C ALA A 379 35.57 -23.15 -19.86
N GLU A 380 34.79 -24.23 -19.84
CA GLU A 380 34.28 -24.88 -21.06
C GLU A 380 32.94 -24.32 -21.58
N VAL A 381 32.28 -23.42 -20.84
CA VAL A 381 31.01 -22.81 -21.28
C VAL A 381 31.27 -21.52 -22.06
N HIS A 382 31.98 -21.63 -23.19
CA HIS A 382 32.02 -20.60 -24.22
C HIS A 382 31.19 -21.05 -25.44
N LEU A 383 30.13 -20.27 -25.70
CA LEU A 383 29.29 -20.12 -26.89
C LEU A 383 29.62 -20.95 -28.15
N ASN A 384 28.63 -21.70 -28.64
CA ASN A 384 28.56 -22.14 -30.04
C ASN A 384 27.16 -21.88 -30.62
N PHE A 385 27.08 -20.92 -31.54
CA PHE A 385 25.92 -20.66 -32.40
C PHE A 385 26.00 -21.54 -33.65
N GLY A 386 24.90 -22.22 -34.04
CA GLY A 386 24.88 -22.99 -35.28
C GLY A 386 23.52 -23.60 -35.68
N SER A 387 22.84 -22.91 -36.61
CA SER A 387 21.88 -23.32 -37.67
C SER A 387 21.08 -24.64 -37.62
N THR A 388 19.77 -24.50 -37.89
CA THR A 388 18.76 -25.54 -38.17
C THR A 388 18.80 -26.14 -39.60
N PRO A 389 18.45 -27.43 -39.76
CA PRO A 389 17.77 -27.96 -40.97
C PRO A 389 16.51 -28.83 -40.66
N PRO A 390 15.67 -29.23 -41.65
CA PRO A 390 14.20 -29.07 -41.61
C PRO A 390 13.33 -30.37 -41.64
N ASP A 391 12.00 -30.13 -41.54
CA ASP A 391 10.83 -30.94 -41.97
C ASP A 391 10.31 -32.19 -41.18
N SER A 392 9.39 -31.91 -40.24
CA SER A 392 8.06 -32.54 -39.94
C SER A 392 7.89 -34.04 -39.56
N PRO A 393 6.76 -34.44 -38.92
CA PRO A 393 5.98 -33.82 -37.85
C PRO A 393 5.94 -34.75 -36.61
N ARG A 394 6.00 -34.22 -35.38
CA ARG A 394 5.66 -35.01 -34.19
C ARG A 394 4.62 -34.26 -33.37
N THR A 395 3.43 -34.83 -33.37
CA THR A 395 2.25 -34.46 -32.61
C THR A 395 2.52 -34.45 -31.12
N SER A 396 1.91 -33.48 -30.43
CA SER A 396 1.83 -33.37 -28.99
C SER A 396 0.95 -34.48 -28.41
N SER A 397 1.56 -35.59 -28.01
CA SER A 397 1.00 -36.54 -27.04
C SER A 397 2.11 -37.52 -26.68
N ASP A 398 2.41 -37.59 -25.38
CA ASP A 398 3.15 -38.64 -24.64
C ASP A 398 4.42 -38.15 -23.94
N PHE A 399 4.24 -37.68 -22.70
CA PHE A 399 5.09 -38.11 -21.58
C PHE A 399 4.17 -38.49 -20.42
N GLU A 400 4.45 -39.66 -19.86
CA GLU A 400 3.54 -40.56 -19.17
C GLU A 400 2.98 -40.08 -17.82
N GLU A 401 1.70 -40.39 -17.68
CA GLU A 401 0.87 -40.44 -16.48
C GLU A 401 1.21 -41.71 -15.66
N ILE A 402 1.45 -41.57 -14.35
CA ILE A 402 1.59 -42.71 -13.44
C ILE A 402 0.25 -42.95 -12.72
N GLN A 403 -0.38 -44.09 -13.00
CA GLN A 403 -1.57 -44.63 -12.33
C GLN A 403 -1.21 -45.62 -11.21
N TYR A 404 -1.93 -45.55 -10.08
CA TYR A 404 -2.22 -46.67 -9.15
C TYR A 404 -3.50 -46.34 -8.34
N PRO A 405 -4.27 -47.33 -7.83
CA PRO A 405 -5.18 -48.24 -8.54
C PRO A 405 -6.67 -48.00 -8.18
N HIS A 406 -7.61 -48.40 -9.04
CA HIS A 406 -9.05 -48.47 -8.71
C HIS A 406 -9.49 -49.90 -8.38
N THR A 407 -10.17 -50.09 -7.24
CA THR A 407 -11.32 -51.01 -7.12
C THR A 407 -12.37 -50.48 -6.13
N LEU A 408 -13.59 -50.28 -6.68
CA LEU A 408 -14.95 -50.55 -6.15
C LEU A 408 -15.55 -49.74 -4.96
N SER A 409 -16.37 -48.74 -5.35
CA SER A 409 -17.69 -48.31 -4.85
C SER A 409 -18.16 -48.67 -3.41
N THR A 410 -18.47 -47.67 -2.59
CA THR A 410 -19.85 -47.14 -2.36
C THR A 410 -19.90 -46.04 -1.27
N SER A 411 -20.67 -44.99 -1.57
CA SER A 411 -21.42 -44.07 -0.68
C SER A 411 -20.73 -43.26 0.43
N THR A 412 -20.76 -41.93 0.19
CA THR A 412 -21.21 -40.84 1.07
C THR A 412 -20.35 -40.33 2.24
N ASN A 413 -20.29 -38.97 2.27
CA ASN A 413 -19.94 -38.05 3.37
C ASN A 413 -18.45 -37.79 3.66
N SER A 414 -17.94 -36.70 3.10
CA SER A 414 -16.67 -36.07 3.49
C SER A 414 -16.88 -34.89 4.43
N SER A 415 -16.60 -35.11 5.72
CA SER A 415 -16.11 -34.10 6.65
C SER A 415 -14.64 -33.81 6.37
N SER A 416 -14.25 -32.54 6.33
CA SER A 416 -12.84 -32.14 6.31
C SER A 416 -12.56 -31.15 7.43
N TRP A 417 -11.72 -31.61 8.36
CA TRP A 417 -11.02 -30.80 9.36
C TRP A 417 -9.79 -30.17 8.70
N SER A 418 -9.61 -28.87 8.91
CA SER A 418 -8.29 -28.24 8.85
C SER A 418 -8.10 -27.39 10.12
N ALA A 419 -7.00 -27.70 10.82
CA ALA A 419 -6.55 -27.10 12.06
C ALA A 419 -5.53 -25.97 11.78
N PRO A 420 -5.28 -25.07 12.76
CA PRO A 420 -5.08 -23.63 12.51
C PRO A 420 -3.68 -23.13 12.91
N PRO A 421 -3.46 -21.80 12.93
CA PRO A 421 -2.70 -21.23 14.04
C PRO A 421 -3.35 -19.97 14.68
N ARG A 422 -3.32 -19.97 16.02
CA ARG A 422 -3.37 -18.83 16.97
C ARG A 422 -1.93 -18.33 17.20
N ARG A 423 -1.59 -17.05 17.38
CA ARG A 423 -1.97 -15.98 18.33
C ARG A 423 -1.41 -16.19 19.75
N GLU A 424 -0.84 -15.11 20.32
CA GLU A 424 -0.72 -14.69 21.74
C GLU A 424 0.33 -13.54 21.78
N GLU A 425 0.36 -12.53 22.65
CA GLU A 425 -0.46 -11.97 23.75
C GLU A 425 0.29 -10.68 24.23
N GLU A 426 -0.38 -9.68 24.83
CA GLU A 426 0.10 -8.97 26.05
C GLU A 426 -0.87 -7.88 26.59
N LEU A 427 -0.74 -7.62 27.90
CA LEU A 427 -1.55 -6.81 28.85
C LEU A 427 -0.83 -5.46 29.21
N PRO A 428 -1.26 -4.62 30.19
CA PRO A 428 -2.49 -3.82 30.29
C PRO A 428 -2.27 -2.30 30.65
N LEU A 429 -3.35 -1.50 30.50
CA LEU A 429 -3.77 -0.29 31.27
C LEU A 429 -3.04 1.07 31.14
N HIS A 430 -3.77 2.10 30.67
CA HIS A 430 -4.06 3.31 31.47
C HIS A 430 -5.31 4.08 30.97
N TYR A 431 -6.22 4.37 31.89
CA TYR A 431 -7.50 5.09 31.70
C TYR A 431 -7.32 6.61 31.83
N MET A 432 -8.04 7.42 31.03
CA MET A 432 -8.53 8.74 31.45
C MET A 432 -9.83 9.14 30.72
N ASN A 433 -10.83 9.53 31.52
CA ASN A 433 -12.20 9.90 31.14
C ASN A 433 -12.34 11.34 30.62
N GLU A 434 -13.42 11.56 29.85
CA GLU A 434 -14.01 12.86 29.53
C GLU A 434 -14.53 13.60 30.79
N GLU A 435 -14.28 14.92 30.89
CA GLU A 435 -15.27 16.00 31.17
C GLU A 435 -14.64 17.30 31.70
N LYS A 436 -14.81 18.41 30.93
CA LYS A 436 -15.00 19.83 31.34
C LYS A 436 -14.60 20.73 30.15
N ALA A 437 -15.27 21.82 29.78
CA ALA A 437 -16.45 22.49 30.28
C ALA A 437 -16.97 23.44 29.18
N ARG A 438 -18.28 23.42 28.92
CA ARG A 438 -19.01 24.55 28.33
C ARG A 438 -19.75 25.29 29.43
N ARG A 439 -19.63 26.62 29.47
CA ARG A 439 -20.74 27.61 29.44
C ARG A 439 -20.34 28.95 30.06
N ARG A 440 -20.73 30.04 29.39
CA ARG A 440 -21.53 31.12 30.02
C ARG A 440 -22.69 31.52 29.10
N VAL A 441 -23.78 31.88 29.77
CA VAL A 441 -25.18 32.19 29.39
C VAL A 441 -25.32 33.73 29.61
N PRO A 442 -26.26 34.54 29.03
CA PRO A 442 -27.70 34.31 29.17
C PRO A 442 -28.71 34.77 28.10
N ARG A 443 -29.94 34.30 28.37
CA ARG A 443 -31.24 34.34 27.67
C ARG A 443 -31.88 35.73 27.45
N ALA A 444 -32.57 35.85 26.30
CA ALA A 444 -34.01 36.13 26.02
C ALA A 444 -34.83 37.09 26.92
N PRO A 445 -35.90 37.78 26.40
CA PRO A 445 -37.20 37.13 26.04
C PRO A 445 -37.86 37.69 24.75
N GLY A 446 -38.61 36.89 23.97
CA GLY A 446 -40.08 36.74 24.02
C GLY A 446 -40.76 37.77 23.09
N SER A 447 -41.84 37.56 22.34
CA SER A 447 -42.85 36.50 22.19
C SER A 447 -43.82 36.93 21.05
N ASN A 448 -44.63 35.99 20.56
CA ASN A 448 -45.86 36.15 19.74
C ASN A 448 -45.64 36.46 18.25
N GLY A 449 -46.36 35.89 17.29
CA GLY A 449 -47.50 34.97 17.25
C GLY A 449 -47.85 34.88 15.75
N MET A 450 -48.00 33.68 15.19
CA MET A 450 -49.29 33.05 14.89
C MET A 450 -49.89 33.45 13.52
N TYR A 451 -50.33 32.42 12.80
CA TYR A 451 -51.22 32.34 11.62
C TYR A 451 -50.63 32.13 10.20
N ALA A 452 -50.92 30.90 9.72
CA ALA A 452 -51.42 30.48 8.39
C ALA A 452 -50.60 30.84 7.13
N GLY A 453 -50.36 29.96 6.16
CA GLY A 453 -50.99 28.69 5.81
C GLY A 453 -51.46 28.75 4.35
N HIS A 454 -50.87 27.90 3.49
CA HIS A 454 -51.40 27.38 2.20
C HIS A 454 -51.68 28.38 1.05
N VAL A 455 -51.72 28.06 -0.24
CA VAL A 455 -51.28 26.98 -1.17
C VAL A 455 -51.69 27.48 -2.58
N GLU A 456 -50.91 27.14 -3.62
CA GLU A 456 -51.23 27.05 -5.08
C GLU A 456 -51.56 28.29 -5.96
N GLY A 457 -50.99 28.27 -7.19
CA GLY A 457 -51.12 29.27 -8.28
C GLY A 457 -52.40 29.09 -9.13
N PRO A 458 -52.39 29.27 -10.48
CA PRO A 458 -51.39 29.84 -11.39
C PRO A 458 -51.97 30.90 -12.38
N ASP A 459 -51.12 31.35 -13.31
CA ASP A 459 -51.36 31.88 -14.67
C ASP A 459 -52.08 33.24 -14.96
N GLU A 460 -51.39 33.97 -15.84
CA GLU A 460 -51.88 34.75 -17.00
C GLU A 460 -52.42 36.20 -16.88
N TYR A 461 -51.50 37.11 -17.24
CA TYR A 461 -51.56 38.22 -18.24
C TYR A 461 -52.33 39.55 -18.03
N ASP A 462 -51.72 40.53 -18.71
CA ASP A 462 -52.13 41.89 -19.13
C ASP A 462 -52.10 43.00 -18.06
N ASP A 463 -51.16 43.95 -18.08
CA ASP A 463 -50.71 44.93 -19.10
C ASP A 463 -51.61 46.20 -19.18
N GLU A 464 -50.94 47.29 -19.55
CA GLU A 464 -51.37 48.70 -19.68
C GLU A 464 -51.25 49.56 -18.39
N GLY A 465 -50.39 50.57 -18.31
CA GLY A 465 -49.77 51.40 -19.34
C GLY A 465 -50.43 52.78 -19.39
N LYS A 466 -49.67 53.75 -19.95
CA LYS A 466 -49.99 55.13 -20.34
C LYS A 466 -49.28 56.21 -19.53
N ASP A 467 -48.67 57.23 -20.12
CA ASP A 467 -48.33 57.61 -21.51
C ASP A 467 -47.36 58.82 -21.34
N VAL A 468 -46.50 59.21 -22.29
CA VAL A 468 -46.86 60.09 -23.41
C VAL A 468 -45.81 59.98 -24.54
N TYR A 469 -46.34 59.60 -25.70
CA TYR A 469 -45.84 59.59 -27.09
C TYR A 469 -45.39 60.99 -27.60
N ALA A 470 -44.74 61.22 -28.76
CA ALA A 470 -45.11 60.72 -30.08
C ALA A 470 -44.11 61.06 -31.23
N LYS A 471 -44.00 60.10 -32.16
CA LYS A 471 -44.10 60.17 -33.65
C LYS A 471 -43.42 61.32 -34.45
N MET A 472 -42.61 60.96 -35.46
CA MET A 472 -43.01 60.80 -36.88
C MET A 472 -41.81 60.56 -37.83
N ARG A 473 -41.98 59.56 -38.71
CA ARG A 473 -41.69 59.45 -40.17
C ARG A 473 -40.41 59.99 -40.87
N ALA A 474 -40.15 59.32 -42.00
CA ALA A 474 -38.99 59.37 -42.88
C ALA A 474 -38.91 60.56 -43.88
N SER A 475 -37.67 60.76 -44.37
CA SER A 475 -37.20 61.07 -45.75
C SER A 475 -36.48 62.42 -46.05
N LYS A 476 -35.25 62.27 -46.60
CA LYS A 476 -34.41 63.08 -47.54
C LYS A 476 -33.64 64.38 -47.15
N MET A 477 -32.32 64.32 -47.50
CA MET A 477 -31.40 65.33 -48.11
C MET A 477 -30.64 66.37 -47.24
N PRO A 478 -29.48 66.95 -47.66
CA PRO A 478 -28.50 66.63 -48.73
C PRO A 478 -27.01 66.59 -48.23
N PRO A 479 -25.99 66.31 -49.10
CA PRO A 479 -24.57 66.26 -48.72
C PRO A 479 -23.81 67.57 -49.07
N SER A 480 -22.81 67.99 -48.28
CA SER A 480 -21.80 68.97 -48.74
C SER A 480 -20.59 69.13 -47.79
N SER A 481 -19.40 68.93 -48.39
CA SER A 481 -18.11 69.63 -48.26
C SER A 481 -17.44 69.97 -46.90
N GLY A 482 -16.14 69.68 -46.83
CA GLY A 482 -15.14 70.68 -46.41
C GLY A 482 -14.48 70.53 -45.02
N ARG A 483 -13.32 69.85 -45.01
CA ARG A 483 -12.09 70.06 -44.18
C ARG A 483 -12.16 70.90 -42.88
N PRO A 484 -11.51 70.41 -41.80
CA PRO A 484 -10.69 71.30 -40.96
C PRO A 484 -9.23 70.85 -40.76
N ARG A 485 -8.40 71.85 -40.44
CA ARG A 485 -6.92 71.87 -40.41
C ARG A 485 -6.32 71.25 -39.12
N ARG A 486 -5.04 70.85 -39.22
CA ARG A 486 -4.13 70.46 -38.12
C ARG A 486 -3.93 71.56 -37.07
N PRO A 487 -3.58 71.19 -35.83
CA PRO A 487 -2.36 71.69 -35.18
C PRO A 487 -1.60 70.60 -34.38
N PRO A 488 -0.51 70.93 -33.66
CA PRO A 488 0.91 71.01 -34.07
C PRO A 488 1.73 69.75 -33.66
N PRO A 489 3.01 69.61 -34.11
CA PRO A 489 3.82 68.43 -33.80
C PRO A 489 4.54 68.53 -32.44
N PRO A 490 4.75 67.42 -31.72
CA PRO A 490 5.70 67.33 -30.62
C PRO A 490 7.16 67.19 -31.10
N PRO A 491 8.16 67.51 -30.26
CA PRO A 491 9.54 67.79 -30.66
C PRO A 491 10.42 66.54 -30.83
N ALA A 492 11.58 66.77 -31.45
CA ALA A 492 12.50 65.77 -31.98
C ALA A 492 13.35 65.07 -30.90
N THR A 493 13.47 63.74 -31.02
CA THR A 493 14.57 62.97 -30.43
C THR A 493 15.48 62.45 -31.54
N THR A 494 16.59 63.17 -31.65
CA THR A 494 17.91 62.87 -32.22
C THR A 494 18.15 61.42 -32.67
N ILE A 495 18.18 61.21 -33.99
CA ILE A 495 18.86 60.07 -34.62
C ILE A 495 20.31 60.51 -34.87
N VAL A 496 21.25 59.90 -34.16
CA VAL A 496 22.67 59.92 -34.55
C VAL A 496 22.86 58.86 -35.64
N ARG A 497 23.31 59.31 -36.81
CA ARG A 497 23.78 58.47 -37.93
C ARG A 497 25.09 57.76 -37.55
N SER A 498 25.23 56.50 -37.93
CA SER A 498 26.32 56.06 -38.84
C SER A 498 26.05 54.67 -39.42
N VAL A 499 25.74 54.60 -40.72
CA VAL A 499 26.56 53.98 -41.78
C VAL A 499 26.41 52.46 -41.89
N ALA A 500 25.68 51.99 -42.91
CA ALA A 500 26.23 51.27 -44.08
C ALA A 500 25.09 50.76 -44.98
N HIS A 501 25.32 50.81 -46.28
CA HIS A 501 24.45 50.34 -47.36
C HIS A 501 24.25 48.82 -47.32
N GLU A 502 23.02 48.32 -47.51
CA GLU A 502 22.73 47.08 -48.26
C GLU A 502 21.23 46.93 -48.63
N CYS A 503 20.95 46.09 -49.63
CA CYS A 503 19.82 46.08 -50.57
C CYS A 503 18.41 45.72 -50.01
N PRO A 504 17.27 46.18 -50.59
CA PRO A 504 15.92 45.99 -50.00
C PRO A 504 15.26 44.61 -50.23
N CYS A 505 15.93 43.65 -50.85
CA CYS A 505 15.28 42.40 -51.30
C CYS A 505 15.38 41.25 -50.27
N CYS A 506 16.34 41.29 -49.34
CA CYS A 506 16.61 40.20 -48.40
C CYS A 506 15.99 40.43 -47.00
N ALA A 507 15.57 41.65 -46.66
CA ALA A 507 15.06 41.99 -45.33
C ALA A 507 13.59 41.58 -45.10
N VAL A 508 12.82 41.29 -46.16
CA VAL A 508 11.38 41.03 -46.04
C VAL A 508 11.07 39.64 -45.46
N ASN A 509 11.89 38.63 -45.73
CA ASN A 509 11.68 37.27 -45.18
C ASN A 509 12.09 37.14 -43.71
N THR A 510 13.13 37.85 -43.27
CA THR A 510 13.61 37.82 -41.88
C THR A 510 12.75 38.65 -40.93
N LEU A 511 12.16 39.75 -41.40
CA LEU A 511 11.19 40.54 -40.62
C LEU A 511 9.85 39.82 -40.46
N PHE A 512 9.34 39.14 -41.49
CA PHE A 512 8.08 38.38 -41.40
C PHE A 512 8.19 37.18 -40.44
N GLN A 513 9.33 36.47 -40.44
CA GLN A 513 9.57 35.39 -39.49
C GLN A 513 9.74 35.91 -38.05
N GLY A 514 10.44 37.03 -37.86
CA GLY A 514 10.59 37.66 -36.55
C GLY A 514 9.26 38.17 -35.97
N GLU A 515 8.46 38.87 -36.77
CA GLU A 515 7.14 39.37 -36.35
C GLU A 515 6.14 38.24 -36.10
N PHE A 516 6.14 37.17 -36.90
CA PHE A 516 5.28 36.00 -36.67
C PHE A 516 5.63 35.27 -35.38
N VAL A 517 6.93 35.07 -35.10
CA VAL A 517 7.39 34.42 -33.86
C VAL A 517 7.08 35.29 -32.65
N GLN A 518 7.25 36.62 -32.76
CA GLN A 518 6.98 37.55 -31.68
C GLN A 518 5.48 37.72 -31.39
N GLN A 519 4.63 37.64 -32.43
CA GLN A 519 3.16 37.66 -32.30
C GLN A 519 2.58 36.36 -31.73
N ASN A 520 3.25 35.22 -31.94
CA ASN A 520 2.79 33.90 -31.48
C ASN A 520 3.64 33.32 -30.34
N LEU A 521 4.49 34.13 -29.71
CA LEU A 521 5.44 33.69 -28.68
C LEU A 521 4.74 33.10 -27.47
N GLU A 522 3.48 33.47 -27.21
CA GLU A 522 2.65 32.91 -26.14
C GLU A 522 2.16 31.47 -26.44
N HIS A 523 2.06 31.10 -27.71
CA HIS A 523 1.52 29.80 -28.16
C HIS A 523 2.60 28.82 -28.62
N ILE A 524 3.75 29.31 -29.08
CA ILE A 524 4.84 28.47 -29.60
C ILE A 524 5.44 27.54 -28.51
N PRO A 525 5.82 28.02 -27.31
CA PRO A 525 6.36 27.16 -26.26
C PRO A 525 5.40 26.06 -25.79
N PRO A 526 4.10 26.32 -25.48
CA PRO A 526 3.15 25.26 -25.13
C PRO A 526 3.03 24.17 -26.21
N ILE A 527 3.06 24.54 -27.49
CA ILE A 527 3.01 23.58 -28.60
C ILE A 527 4.27 22.70 -28.61
N ILE A 528 5.46 23.31 -28.47
CA ILE A 528 6.72 22.58 -28.41
C ILE A 528 6.75 21.63 -27.21
N TYR A 529 6.37 22.10 -26.02
CA TYR A 529 6.30 21.26 -24.82
C TYR A 529 5.26 20.15 -24.94
N THR A 530 4.14 20.39 -25.62
CA THR A 530 3.15 19.35 -25.90
C THR A 530 3.72 18.27 -26.81
N LEU A 531 4.45 18.64 -27.88
CA LEU A 531 5.10 17.68 -28.78
C LEU A 531 6.19 16.87 -28.06
N LEU A 532 7.02 17.51 -27.24
CA LEU A 532 8.01 16.84 -26.40
C LEU A 532 7.33 15.93 -25.37
N SER A 533 6.20 16.33 -24.82
CA SER A 533 5.42 15.50 -23.91
C SER A 533 4.81 14.28 -24.61
N CYS A 534 4.30 14.41 -25.83
CA CYS A 534 3.86 13.28 -26.63
C CYS A 534 5.00 12.29 -26.86
N TRP A 535 6.18 12.79 -27.24
CA TRP A 535 7.35 11.94 -27.47
C TRP A 535 7.76 11.19 -26.20
N THR A 536 7.94 11.89 -25.08
CA THR A 536 8.38 11.28 -23.82
C THR A 536 7.35 10.30 -23.22
N ARG A 537 6.05 10.60 -23.31
CA ARG A 537 4.99 9.76 -22.70
C ARG A 537 4.55 8.58 -23.57
N PHE A 538 4.66 8.66 -24.91
CA PHE A 538 4.31 7.54 -25.79
C PHE A 538 5.50 6.64 -26.15
N HIS A 539 6.73 7.09 -25.88
CA HIS A 539 7.92 6.29 -26.16
C HIS A 539 7.88 4.94 -25.41
N LYS A 540 7.91 3.83 -26.16
CA LYS A 540 7.92 2.44 -25.66
C LYS A 540 6.73 2.07 -24.76
N ILE A 541 5.57 2.70 -24.92
CA ILE A 541 4.38 2.46 -24.08
C ILE A 541 3.83 1.02 -24.17
N GLY A 542 3.98 0.38 -25.33
CA GLY A 542 3.58 -1.02 -25.58
C GLY A 542 4.70 -2.05 -25.38
N LYS A 543 5.88 -1.66 -24.88
CA LYS A 543 7.03 -2.57 -24.78
C LYS A 543 6.82 -3.68 -23.75
N SER A 544 6.15 -3.37 -22.64
CA SER A 544 5.75 -4.37 -21.65
C SER A 544 4.36 -4.90 -21.97
N ASN A 545 4.27 -6.20 -22.26
CA ASN A 545 3.02 -6.91 -22.51
C ASN A 545 2.45 -7.59 -21.25
N VAL A 546 2.94 -7.23 -20.06
CA VAL A 546 2.43 -7.72 -18.78
C VAL A 546 1.64 -6.64 -18.03
N VAL A 547 0.69 -7.08 -17.20
CA VAL A 547 -0.06 -6.22 -16.28
C VAL A 547 0.88 -5.67 -15.20
N VAL A 548 0.99 -4.34 -15.11
CA VAL A 548 1.88 -3.65 -14.16
C VAL A 548 1.16 -3.20 -12.87
N TRP A 549 1.92 -2.62 -11.94
CA TRP A 549 1.44 -2.10 -10.66
C TRP A 549 0.24 -1.18 -10.84
N ASP A 550 -0.79 -1.43 -10.02
CA ASP A 550 -2.12 -0.81 -10.04
C ASP A 550 -2.92 -0.87 -11.35
N GLU A 551 -2.30 -1.20 -12.50
CA GLU A 551 -3.03 -1.60 -13.72
C GLU A 551 -3.88 -2.85 -13.45
N ALA A 552 -3.41 -3.75 -12.59
CA ALA A 552 -4.19 -4.90 -12.11
C ALA A 552 -5.51 -4.48 -11.44
N HIS A 553 -5.48 -3.48 -10.56
CA HIS A 553 -6.65 -3.01 -9.82
C HIS A 553 -7.56 -2.12 -10.69
N PHE A 554 -7.01 -1.05 -11.27
CA PHE A 554 -7.79 -0.08 -12.05
C PHE A 554 -8.29 -0.67 -13.38
N GLY A 555 -7.52 -1.57 -14.01
CA GLY A 555 -7.95 -2.33 -15.18
C GLY A 555 -9.15 -3.22 -14.85
N LYS A 556 -9.08 -3.98 -13.75
CA LYS A 556 -10.20 -4.79 -13.24
C LYS A 556 -11.46 -3.94 -12.97
N PHE A 557 -11.31 -2.78 -12.33
CA PHE A 557 -12.43 -1.86 -12.12
C PHE A 557 -12.99 -1.32 -13.43
N GLY A 558 -12.14 -1.01 -14.40
CA GLY A 558 -12.55 -0.67 -15.77
C GLY A 558 -13.41 -1.77 -16.42
N SER A 559 -13.01 -3.04 -16.27
CA SER A 559 -13.77 -4.19 -16.77
C SER A 559 -15.16 -4.30 -16.14
N HIS A 560 -15.30 -4.01 -14.84
CA HIS A 560 -16.62 -4.01 -14.18
C HIS A 560 -17.57 -2.96 -14.75
N TYR A 561 -17.07 -1.78 -15.18
CA TYR A 561 -17.92 -0.79 -15.88
C TYR A 561 -18.40 -1.28 -17.24
N LEU A 562 -17.57 -2.01 -17.98
CA LEU A 562 -17.95 -2.60 -19.27
C LEU A 562 -18.99 -3.72 -19.10
N LYS A 563 -18.79 -4.58 -18.09
CA LYS A 563 -19.71 -5.66 -17.70
C LYS A 563 -20.97 -5.15 -16.99
N ARG A 564 -20.97 -3.90 -16.54
CA ARG A 564 -22.02 -3.26 -15.72
C ARG A 564 -22.23 -3.94 -14.35
N GLU A 565 -21.21 -4.62 -13.85
CA GLU A 565 -21.24 -5.32 -12.57
C GLU A 565 -20.85 -4.39 -11.42
N PHE A 566 -21.64 -4.38 -10.35
CA PHE A 566 -21.35 -3.57 -9.19
C PHE A 566 -20.11 -4.09 -8.43
N TYR A 567 -19.22 -3.17 -8.08
CA TYR A 567 -18.05 -3.44 -7.26
C TYR A 567 -17.89 -2.35 -6.19
N PHE A 568 -17.13 -2.65 -5.14
CA PHE A 568 -16.82 -1.75 -4.06
C PHE A 568 -15.32 -1.43 -4.05
N ASP A 569 -14.96 -0.17 -3.82
CA ASP A 569 -13.58 0.28 -3.67
C ASP A 569 -13.51 1.57 -2.85
N VAL A 570 -12.35 1.86 -2.25
CA VAL A 570 -12.11 3.02 -1.39
C VAL A 570 -12.06 4.36 -2.15
N HIS A 571 -11.70 4.36 -3.43
CA HIS A 571 -11.54 5.59 -4.20
C HIS A 571 -12.84 6.07 -4.85
N PRO A 572 -13.03 7.39 -5.03
CA PRO A 572 -14.12 7.92 -5.84
C PRO A 572 -14.15 7.36 -7.27
N PRO A 573 -15.33 7.23 -7.90
CA PRO A 573 -15.50 6.44 -9.13
C PRO A 573 -15.00 7.12 -10.41
N LEU A 574 -14.83 8.46 -10.43
CA LEU A 574 -14.58 9.20 -11.67
C LEU A 574 -13.35 8.71 -12.45
N GLY A 575 -12.22 8.48 -11.75
CA GLY A 575 -11.00 7.98 -12.40
C GLY A 575 -11.18 6.60 -13.03
N LYS A 576 -11.84 5.68 -12.31
CA LYS A 576 -12.11 4.32 -12.80
C LYS A 576 -13.13 4.30 -13.93
N MET A 577 -14.10 5.20 -13.91
CA MET A 577 -15.02 5.41 -15.03
C MET A 577 -14.29 5.85 -16.30
N LEU A 578 -13.27 6.71 -16.17
CA LEU A 578 -12.43 7.11 -17.30
C LEU A 578 -11.59 5.95 -17.84
N VAL A 579 -11.10 5.07 -16.96
CA VAL A 579 -10.44 3.81 -17.38
C VAL A 579 -11.42 2.90 -18.14
N GLY A 580 -12.64 2.74 -17.63
CA GLY A 580 -13.71 2.02 -18.33
C GLY A 580 -14.07 2.64 -19.69
N LEU A 581 -14.11 3.98 -19.76
CA LEU A 581 -14.32 4.71 -21.01
C LEU A 581 -13.18 4.50 -22.01
N ALA A 582 -11.93 4.50 -21.55
CA ALA A 582 -10.78 4.19 -22.40
C ALA A 582 -10.80 2.74 -22.88
N GLY A 583 -11.22 1.79 -22.04
CA GLY A 583 -11.50 0.41 -22.44
C GLY A 583 -12.55 0.36 -23.56
N LEU A 584 -13.69 1.02 -23.37
CA LEU A 584 -14.77 1.07 -24.38
C LEU A 584 -14.31 1.67 -25.71
N LEU A 585 -13.60 2.81 -25.67
CA LEU A 585 -13.10 3.49 -26.87
C LEU A 585 -11.99 2.69 -27.58
N SER A 586 -11.26 1.84 -26.85
CA SER A 586 -10.24 0.96 -27.43
C SER A 586 -10.81 -0.30 -28.09
N GLY A 587 -12.09 -0.59 -27.88
CA GLY A 587 -12.73 -1.84 -28.32
C GLY A 587 -12.55 -3.01 -27.34
N TYR A 588 -12.18 -2.77 -26.08
CA TYR A 588 -12.13 -3.80 -25.05
C TYR A 588 -13.52 -4.12 -24.52
N ASP A 589 -13.81 -5.41 -24.33
CA ASP A 589 -15.13 -5.95 -23.96
C ASP A 589 -15.29 -6.23 -22.44
N GLY A 590 -14.21 -6.09 -21.65
CA GLY A 590 -14.23 -6.37 -20.22
C GLY A 590 -14.00 -7.84 -19.85
N SER A 591 -13.77 -8.75 -20.82
CA SER A 591 -13.67 -10.20 -20.58
C SER A 591 -12.43 -10.59 -19.77
N PHE A 592 -11.28 -9.96 -20.06
CA PHE A 592 -9.99 -10.25 -19.43
C PHE A 592 -9.97 -9.94 -17.92
N GLU A 593 -9.42 -10.87 -17.13
CA GLU A 593 -9.21 -10.70 -15.70
C GLU A 593 -7.81 -10.15 -15.44
N PHE A 594 -7.72 -8.90 -14.98
CA PHE A 594 -6.44 -8.23 -14.74
C PHE A 594 -5.71 -8.78 -13.49
N LYS A 595 -4.94 -9.85 -13.64
CA LYS A 595 -4.05 -10.36 -12.56
C LYS A 595 -2.67 -9.75 -12.68
N SER A 596 -2.03 -9.51 -11.54
CA SER A 596 -0.69 -8.92 -11.49
C SER A 596 0.33 -9.84 -12.18
N GLY A 597 1.13 -9.29 -13.09
CA GLY A 597 2.17 -10.04 -13.82
C GLY A 597 1.66 -10.96 -14.94
N GLU A 598 0.36 -11.02 -15.18
CA GLU A 598 -0.21 -11.79 -16.29
C GLU A 598 0.08 -11.11 -17.64
N VAL A 599 0.29 -11.92 -18.68
CA VAL A 599 0.55 -11.44 -20.04
C VAL A 599 -0.78 -11.13 -20.73
N TYR A 600 -0.85 -9.98 -21.42
CA TYR A 600 -2.04 -9.61 -22.17
C TYR A 600 -2.24 -10.53 -23.38
N PRO A 601 -3.46 -11.09 -23.57
CA PRO A 601 -3.81 -11.79 -24.79
C PRO A 601 -3.98 -10.80 -25.94
N GLU A 602 -3.85 -11.27 -27.19
CA GLU A 602 -3.97 -10.43 -28.40
C GLU A 602 -5.34 -9.75 -28.55
N THR A 603 -6.37 -10.29 -27.89
CA THR A 603 -7.73 -9.73 -27.88
C THR A 603 -7.85 -8.44 -27.07
N VAL A 604 -6.91 -8.15 -26.16
CA VAL A 604 -6.97 -6.97 -25.28
C VAL A 604 -6.13 -5.84 -25.88
N PRO A 605 -6.74 -4.70 -26.27
CA PRO A 605 -6.03 -3.56 -26.84
C PRO A 605 -5.33 -2.70 -25.77
N TYR A 606 -4.46 -3.29 -24.95
CA TYR A 606 -3.81 -2.63 -23.81
C TYR A 606 -2.95 -1.43 -24.22
N VAL A 607 -2.32 -1.46 -25.41
CA VAL A 607 -1.54 -0.33 -25.94
C VAL A 607 -2.43 0.90 -26.15
N ALA A 608 -3.62 0.71 -26.74
CA ALA A 608 -4.55 1.81 -26.98
C ALA A 608 -5.10 2.37 -25.66
N MET A 609 -5.40 1.50 -24.69
CA MET A 609 -5.81 1.90 -23.34
C MET A 609 -4.73 2.74 -22.65
N ARG A 610 -3.46 2.30 -22.70
CA ARG A 610 -2.32 3.04 -22.14
C ARG A 610 -2.10 4.39 -22.83
N VAL A 611 -2.21 4.45 -24.16
CA VAL A 611 -2.12 5.72 -24.91
C VAL A 611 -3.20 6.69 -24.44
N MET A 612 -4.45 6.24 -24.29
CA MET A 612 -5.55 7.08 -23.81
C MET A 612 -5.34 7.58 -22.38
N MET A 613 -4.80 6.76 -21.48
CA MET A 613 -4.45 7.22 -20.13
C MET A 613 -3.25 8.18 -20.15
N ALA A 614 -2.26 7.92 -20.99
CA ALA A 614 -1.09 8.78 -21.16
C ALA A 614 -1.44 10.15 -21.78
N MET A 615 -2.55 10.28 -22.53
CA MET A 615 -3.05 11.58 -23.01
C MET A 615 -3.31 12.57 -21.88
N PHE A 616 -3.80 12.11 -20.71
CA PHE A 616 -3.95 12.98 -19.55
C PHE A 616 -2.59 13.47 -19.04
N GLY A 617 -1.59 12.61 -19.01
CA GLY A 617 -0.20 12.98 -18.70
C GLY A 617 0.39 13.97 -19.70
N VAL A 618 0.04 13.85 -20.99
CA VAL A 618 0.43 14.81 -22.03
C VAL A 618 -0.24 16.16 -21.83
N ALA A 619 -1.54 16.19 -21.49
CA ALA A 619 -2.29 17.42 -21.25
C ALA A 619 -1.82 18.18 -20.00
N MET A 620 -1.22 17.49 -19.03
CA MET A 620 -0.67 18.13 -17.81
C MET A 620 0.54 19.03 -18.08
N VAL A 621 1.34 18.77 -19.13
CA VAL A 621 2.52 19.58 -19.45
C VAL A 621 2.17 21.00 -19.95
N PRO A 622 1.32 21.19 -20.98
CA PRO A 622 0.89 22.53 -21.38
C PRO A 622 0.06 23.20 -20.29
N LEU A 623 -0.74 22.45 -19.52
CA LEU A 623 -1.42 22.99 -18.34
C LEU A 623 -0.41 23.49 -17.30
N GLY A 624 0.68 22.75 -17.06
CA GLY A 624 1.81 23.16 -16.21
C GLY A 624 2.50 24.44 -16.70
N TRP A 625 2.69 24.57 -18.01
CA TRP A 625 3.24 25.78 -18.62
C TRP A 625 2.30 26.99 -18.45
N TYR A 626 1.02 26.86 -18.83
CA TYR A 626 0.05 27.94 -18.67
C TYR A 626 -0.15 28.30 -17.20
N THR A 627 -0.15 27.31 -16.32
CA THR A 627 -0.21 27.58 -14.88
C THR A 627 1.06 28.24 -14.36
N ALA A 628 2.26 27.93 -14.85
CA ALA A 628 3.47 28.66 -14.48
C ALA A 628 3.45 30.12 -14.99
N VAL A 629 2.86 30.37 -16.15
CA VAL A 629 2.67 31.72 -16.72
C VAL A 629 1.55 32.49 -16.01
N ASP A 630 0.49 31.81 -15.55
CA ASP A 630 -0.72 32.42 -14.98
C ASP A 630 -0.84 32.32 -13.45
N ILE A 631 -0.01 31.52 -12.77
CA ILE A 631 -0.22 30.86 -11.45
C ILE A 631 -1.47 31.38 -10.76
N LYS A 632 -2.60 30.76 -11.08
CA LYS A 632 -3.84 30.79 -10.29
C LYS A 632 -4.51 29.42 -10.48
N TRP A 633 -4.29 28.53 -9.50
CA TRP A 633 -5.13 27.39 -9.04
C TRP A 633 -4.81 25.95 -9.54
N ILE A 634 -5.05 24.91 -8.70
CA ILE A 634 -5.27 23.44 -9.02
C ILE A 634 -5.66 22.58 -7.78
N GLY A 635 -6.82 21.86 -7.73
CA GLY A 635 -7.74 21.40 -6.62
C GLY A 635 -7.51 20.36 -5.45
N LEU A 636 -8.65 20.00 -4.82
CA LEU A 636 -9.00 19.27 -3.56
C LEU A 636 -8.25 19.56 -2.24
N PHE A 637 -6.97 19.21 -2.09
CA PHE A 637 -6.12 19.88 -1.08
C PHE A 637 -5.86 21.33 -1.47
N VAL A 638 -6.08 21.63 -2.73
CA VAL A 638 -6.24 22.99 -3.19
C VAL A 638 -7.65 23.48 -3.19
N THR A 639 -8.69 22.67 -3.00
CA THR A 639 -9.92 23.26 -2.44
C THR A 639 -9.62 23.86 -1.07
N THR A 640 -8.72 23.25 -0.28
CA THR A 640 -8.22 23.85 0.97
C THR A 640 -7.26 25.01 0.72
N LEU A 641 -6.29 24.92 -0.20
CA LEU A 641 -5.38 26.04 -0.54
C LEU A 641 -6.14 27.25 -1.13
N VAL A 642 -7.03 27.01 -2.09
CA VAL A 642 -7.99 28.00 -2.62
C VAL A 642 -8.91 28.46 -1.50
N GLY A 643 -9.33 27.57 -0.60
CA GLY A 643 -10.12 27.91 0.58
C GLY A 643 -9.41 28.95 1.45
N LEU A 644 -8.15 28.71 1.80
CA LEU A 644 -7.32 29.64 2.57
C LEU A 644 -7.07 30.95 1.82
N TYR A 645 -6.75 30.88 0.52
CA TYR A 645 -6.58 32.07 -0.33
C TYR A 645 -7.88 32.87 -0.47
N THR A 646 -9.03 32.19 -0.57
CA THR A 646 -10.33 32.85 -0.67
C THR A 646 -10.76 33.45 0.67
N ILE A 647 -10.40 32.84 1.80
CA ILE A 647 -10.58 33.44 3.12
C ILE A 647 -9.74 34.71 3.24
N GLU A 648 -8.48 34.68 2.82
CA GLU A 648 -7.60 35.87 2.78
C GLU A 648 -8.19 36.95 1.87
N ASP A 649 -8.57 36.61 0.64
CA ASP A 649 -9.17 37.56 -0.32
C ASP A 649 -10.51 38.13 0.18
N LEU A 650 -11.33 37.34 0.87
CA LEU A 650 -12.56 37.80 1.51
C LEU A 650 -12.28 38.68 2.74
N TRP A 651 -11.20 38.41 3.47
CA TRP A 651 -10.74 39.21 4.60
C TRP A 651 -10.21 40.57 4.15
N GLU A 652 -9.42 40.62 3.08
CA GLU A 652 -8.96 41.87 2.46
C GLU A 652 -10.14 42.70 1.94
N LYS A 653 -11.09 42.07 1.25
CA LYS A 653 -12.32 42.73 0.77
C LYS A 653 -13.22 43.20 1.91
N PHE A 654 -13.19 42.54 3.05
CA PHE A 654 -13.87 43.01 4.25
C PHE A 654 -13.22 44.27 4.83
N GLY A 655 -11.90 44.43 4.66
CA GLY A 655 -11.16 45.64 5.05
C GLY A 655 -11.33 46.84 4.09
N ASP A 656 -11.82 46.63 2.86
CA ASP A 656 -12.05 47.71 1.90
C ASP A 656 -13.36 48.46 2.19
N LEU A 657 -13.23 49.60 2.85
CA LEU A 657 -14.34 50.49 3.19
C LEU A 657 -15.05 51.11 1.95
N LYS A 658 -14.49 50.97 0.74
CA LYS A 658 -15.10 51.47 -0.50
C LYS A 658 -16.13 50.50 -1.09
N MET A 659 -16.12 49.23 -0.69
CA MET A 659 -17.02 48.21 -1.24
C MET A 659 -18.38 48.19 -0.53
N SER A 660 -19.46 48.05 -1.29
CA SER A 660 -20.81 47.96 -0.73
C SER A 660 -21.08 46.57 -0.14
N VAL A 661 -21.90 46.49 0.93
CA VAL A 661 -22.31 45.21 1.54
C VAL A 661 -22.97 44.27 0.53
N ARG A 662 -23.70 44.82 -0.45
CA ARG A 662 -24.33 44.03 -1.52
C ARG A 662 -23.30 43.35 -2.41
N ASP A 663 -22.23 44.07 -2.76
CA ASP A 663 -21.15 43.50 -3.58
C ASP A 663 -20.31 42.50 -2.78
N GLN A 664 -20.13 42.72 -1.47
CA GLN A 664 -19.53 41.74 -0.58
C GLN A 664 -20.37 40.44 -0.53
N CYS A 665 -21.70 40.54 -0.38
CA CYS A 665 -22.59 39.37 -0.43
C CYS A 665 -22.53 38.64 -1.77
N LYS A 666 -22.42 39.35 -2.91
CA LYS A 666 -22.23 38.72 -4.23
C LYS A 666 -20.91 37.98 -4.30
N HIS A 667 -19.83 38.54 -3.75
CA HIS A 667 -18.52 37.90 -3.71
C HIS A 667 -18.51 36.62 -2.86
N TRP A 668 -19.20 36.62 -1.72
CA TRP A 668 -19.42 35.42 -0.92
C TRP A 668 -20.28 34.39 -1.65
N GLY A 669 -21.42 34.81 -2.19
CA GLY A 669 -22.34 33.93 -2.93
C GLY A 669 -21.69 33.27 -4.14
N ALA A 670 -20.94 34.03 -4.94
CA ALA A 670 -20.22 33.50 -6.10
C ALA A 670 -19.15 32.47 -5.71
N ARG A 671 -18.37 32.73 -4.65
CA ARG A 671 -17.35 31.78 -4.17
C ARG A 671 -17.97 30.52 -3.57
N ILE A 672 -19.04 30.63 -2.78
CA ILE A 672 -19.77 29.47 -2.27
C ILE A 672 -20.32 28.63 -3.43
N ALA A 673 -20.94 29.27 -4.42
CA ALA A 673 -21.50 28.57 -5.58
C ALA A 673 -20.42 27.85 -6.41
N CYS A 674 -19.33 28.53 -6.75
CA CYS A 674 -18.29 27.98 -7.64
C CYS A 674 -17.31 27.04 -6.92
N LEU A 675 -17.03 27.25 -5.63
CA LEU A 675 -15.94 26.55 -4.92
C LEU A 675 -16.42 25.48 -3.94
N ILE A 676 -17.70 25.51 -3.57
CA ILE A 676 -18.30 24.52 -2.66
C ILE A 676 -19.40 23.76 -3.39
N VAL A 677 -20.43 24.48 -3.89
CA VAL A 677 -21.60 23.83 -4.49
C VAL A 677 -21.23 23.09 -5.78
N LEU A 678 -20.50 23.72 -6.70
CA LEU A 678 -20.14 23.11 -7.97
C LEU A 678 -19.28 21.83 -7.79
N PRO A 679 -18.20 21.80 -6.98
CA PRO A 679 -17.46 20.56 -6.73
C PRO A 679 -18.30 19.47 -6.07
N ILE A 680 -19.18 19.81 -5.12
CA ILE A 680 -20.10 18.84 -4.51
C ILE A 680 -21.05 18.25 -5.57
N LEU A 681 -21.58 19.08 -6.47
CA LEU A 681 -22.46 18.62 -7.56
C LEU A 681 -21.72 17.71 -8.53
N VAL A 682 -20.47 18.02 -8.91
CA VAL A 682 -19.63 17.16 -9.76
C VAL A 682 -19.35 15.83 -9.06
N TYR A 683 -19.03 15.87 -7.76
CA TYR A 683 -18.81 14.68 -6.96
C TYR A 683 -20.08 13.81 -6.91
N MET A 684 -21.23 14.37 -6.52
CA MET A 684 -22.51 13.65 -6.51
C MET A 684 -22.91 13.12 -7.89
N LEU A 685 -22.65 13.88 -8.96
CA LEU A 685 -22.89 13.45 -10.33
C LEU A 685 -22.05 12.22 -10.70
N SER A 686 -20.78 12.17 -10.28
CA SER A 686 -19.92 11.00 -10.53
C SER A 686 -20.47 9.73 -9.87
N PHE A 687 -20.98 9.81 -8.65
CA PHE A 687 -21.66 8.69 -7.98
C PHE A 687 -22.99 8.34 -8.62
N LYS A 688 -23.75 9.35 -9.06
CA LYS A 688 -25.01 9.12 -9.77
C LYS A 688 -24.78 8.37 -11.09
N LEU A 689 -23.73 8.72 -11.83
CA LEU A 689 -23.32 7.99 -13.03
C LEU A 689 -22.80 6.59 -12.69
N HIS A 690 -22.01 6.44 -11.63
CA HIS A 690 -21.53 5.15 -11.17
C HIS A 690 -22.67 4.16 -10.89
N PHE A 691 -23.69 4.55 -10.11
CA PHE A 691 -24.85 3.69 -9.85
C PHE A 691 -25.76 3.49 -11.06
N LEU A 692 -25.79 4.43 -12.00
CA LEU A 692 -26.59 4.29 -13.22
C LEU A 692 -25.95 3.31 -14.21
N ILE A 693 -24.62 3.27 -14.29
CA ILE A 693 -23.88 2.38 -15.19
C ILE A 693 -23.78 0.96 -14.60
N LEU A 694 -23.48 0.84 -13.29
CA LEU A 694 -23.32 -0.45 -12.62
C LEU A 694 -24.66 -0.95 -12.07
N ASN A 695 -25.45 -1.56 -12.94
CA ASN A 695 -26.79 -2.02 -12.61
C ASN A 695 -26.92 -3.55 -12.46
N HIS A 696 -25.85 -4.33 -12.60
CA HIS A 696 -25.83 -5.78 -12.35
C HIS A 696 -25.16 -6.10 -11.02
N SER A 697 -25.52 -7.23 -10.43
CA SER A 697 -24.85 -7.79 -9.26
C SER A 697 -23.39 -8.15 -9.58
N GLY A 698 -22.51 -8.00 -8.58
CA GLY A 698 -21.07 -8.23 -8.73
C GLY A 698 -20.39 -8.41 -7.35
N PRO A 699 -19.08 -8.65 -7.31
CA PRO A 699 -18.38 -9.12 -6.10
C PRO A 699 -18.35 -8.12 -4.94
N GLY A 700 -18.66 -6.85 -5.18
CA GLY A 700 -18.69 -5.80 -4.15
C GLY A 700 -20.09 -5.46 -3.63
N ASP A 701 -21.13 -6.14 -4.09
CA ASP A 701 -22.52 -5.81 -3.71
C ASP A 701 -22.80 -6.06 -2.22
N ALA A 702 -22.14 -7.06 -1.61
CA ALA A 702 -22.26 -7.44 -0.20
C ALA A 702 -22.04 -6.27 0.79
N GLN A 703 -21.17 -5.33 0.45
CA GLN A 703 -20.85 -4.14 1.24
C GLN A 703 -21.95 -3.06 1.21
N MET A 704 -22.90 -3.16 0.28
CA MET A 704 -24.05 -2.28 0.21
C MET A 704 -25.23 -2.79 1.06
N SER A 705 -26.19 -1.91 1.33
CA SER A 705 -27.45 -2.29 1.97
C SER A 705 -28.23 -3.28 1.09
N SER A 706 -28.93 -4.23 1.70
CA SER A 706 -29.72 -5.22 0.94
C SER A 706 -30.80 -4.57 0.07
N LEU A 707 -31.32 -3.40 0.48
CA LEU A 707 -32.26 -2.61 -0.32
C LEU A 707 -31.62 -2.13 -1.64
N PHE A 708 -30.37 -1.70 -1.60
CA PHE A 708 -29.61 -1.35 -2.81
C PHE A 708 -29.34 -2.59 -3.66
N GLN A 709 -28.95 -3.72 -3.03
CA GLN A 709 -28.70 -4.97 -3.74
C GLN A 709 -29.95 -5.52 -4.46
N ALA A 710 -31.14 -5.29 -3.91
CA ALA A 710 -32.42 -5.67 -4.53
C ALA A 710 -32.75 -4.86 -5.79
N ASN A 711 -32.12 -3.69 -5.99
CA ASN A 711 -32.24 -2.90 -7.21
C ASN A 711 -31.33 -3.38 -8.35
N LEU A 712 -30.32 -4.21 -8.05
CA LEU A 712 -29.37 -4.73 -9.04
C LEU A 712 -29.96 -5.94 -9.79
N VAL A 713 -29.73 -5.98 -11.10
CA VAL A 713 -30.08 -7.11 -11.97
C VAL A 713 -29.19 -8.31 -11.64
N GLY A 714 -29.78 -9.49 -11.45
CA GLY A 714 -29.07 -10.73 -11.11
C GLY A 714 -29.19 -11.16 -9.66
N ASN A 715 -29.80 -10.35 -8.79
CA ASN A 715 -30.11 -10.73 -7.41
C ASN A 715 -31.57 -11.22 -7.26
N ASN A 716 -31.77 -12.29 -6.47
CA ASN A 716 -33.10 -12.90 -6.23
C ASN A 716 -33.86 -12.29 -5.04
N PHE A 717 -33.38 -11.18 -4.46
CA PHE A 717 -34.03 -10.56 -3.31
C PHE A 717 -35.42 -10.04 -3.62
N ALA A 718 -35.64 -9.57 -4.84
CA ALA A 718 -36.93 -9.02 -5.22
C ALA A 718 -38.03 -10.07 -5.42
N SER A 719 -37.66 -11.35 -5.61
CA SER A 719 -38.62 -12.47 -5.68
C SER A 719 -39.01 -13.01 -4.32
N ALA A 720 -38.28 -12.65 -3.25
CA ALA A 720 -38.67 -13.03 -1.89
C ALA A 720 -40.04 -12.43 -1.55
N PRO A 721 -40.91 -13.14 -0.81
CA PRO A 721 -42.17 -12.58 -0.38
C PRO A 721 -41.97 -11.29 0.43
N LEU A 722 -42.99 -10.43 0.43
CA LEU A 722 -42.90 -9.14 1.10
C LEU A 722 -43.08 -9.27 2.63
N GLU A 723 -44.09 -10.02 3.07
CA GLU A 723 -44.46 -10.15 4.48
C GLU A 723 -43.81 -11.38 5.11
N VAL A 724 -43.29 -11.25 6.34
CA VAL A 724 -42.66 -12.37 7.05
C VAL A 724 -43.68 -13.06 7.96
N ALA A 725 -43.69 -14.40 7.95
CA ALA A 725 -44.59 -15.22 8.75
C ALA A 725 -43.82 -16.22 9.62
N PHE A 726 -44.49 -16.75 10.64
CA PHE A 726 -43.97 -17.90 11.39
C PHE A 726 -43.80 -19.09 10.45
N GLY A 727 -42.69 -19.82 10.61
CA GLY A 727 -42.27 -20.91 9.72
C GLY A 727 -41.51 -20.46 8.47
N SER A 728 -41.40 -19.16 8.20
CA SER A 728 -40.54 -18.67 7.11
C SER A 728 -39.07 -18.93 7.42
N LYS A 729 -38.32 -19.37 6.40
CA LYS A 729 -36.86 -19.45 6.42
C LYS A 729 -36.31 -18.09 5.99
N VAL A 730 -35.63 -17.40 6.89
CA VAL A 730 -35.17 -16.01 6.75
C VAL A 730 -33.64 -15.92 6.84
N THR A 731 -33.06 -14.98 6.11
CA THR A 731 -31.69 -14.51 6.34
C THR A 731 -31.74 -13.14 7.01
N LEU A 732 -30.98 -12.96 8.10
CA LEU A 732 -30.95 -11.73 8.88
C LEU A 732 -29.65 -10.99 8.61
N LYS A 733 -29.73 -9.73 8.20
CA LYS A 733 -28.55 -8.87 7.99
C LYS A 733 -28.51 -7.78 9.05
N ASN A 734 -27.30 -7.50 9.55
CA ASN A 734 -27.07 -6.37 10.42
C ASN A 734 -27.03 -5.07 9.60
N VAL A 735 -27.72 -4.02 10.07
CA VAL A 735 -27.84 -2.72 9.37
C VAL A 735 -26.69 -1.77 9.72
N GLY A 736 -25.88 -2.10 10.73
CA GLY A 736 -24.67 -1.35 11.06
C GLY A 736 -23.68 -1.30 9.90
N TYR A 737 -22.83 -0.26 9.88
CA TYR A 737 -21.76 -0.17 8.89
C TYR A 737 -20.78 -1.33 9.10
N GLY A 738 -20.46 -2.07 8.03
CA GLY A 738 -19.70 -3.31 8.15
C GLY A 738 -20.51 -4.48 8.73
N GLY A 739 -21.84 -4.40 8.73
CA GLY A 739 -22.73 -5.48 9.17
C GLY A 739 -22.75 -6.68 8.21
N GLY A 740 -22.63 -7.88 8.75
CA GLY A 740 -22.75 -9.15 8.02
C GLY A 740 -24.12 -9.81 8.16
N LEU A 741 -24.28 -10.96 7.51
CA LEU A 741 -25.40 -11.88 7.69
C LEU A 741 -25.20 -12.72 8.95
N LEU A 742 -26.27 -12.95 9.70
CA LEU A 742 -26.24 -13.82 10.87
C LEU A 742 -25.92 -15.25 10.42
N HIS A 743 -24.79 -15.77 10.89
CA HIS A 743 -24.20 -17.03 10.43
C HIS A 743 -23.93 -17.95 11.63
N SER A 744 -24.08 -19.25 11.41
CA SER A 744 -23.76 -20.28 12.40
C SER A 744 -23.20 -21.51 11.69
N HIS A 745 -22.03 -21.98 12.13
CA HIS A 745 -21.32 -23.13 11.56
C HIS A 745 -21.08 -24.17 12.65
N VAL A 746 -20.82 -25.42 12.31
CA VAL A 746 -20.86 -26.57 13.25
C VAL A 746 -19.84 -26.50 14.40
N GLN A 747 -18.81 -25.66 14.27
CA GLN A 747 -17.74 -25.47 15.24
C GLN A 747 -18.26 -24.80 16.52
N THR A 748 -17.64 -25.12 17.65
CA THR A 748 -18.02 -24.61 18.97
C THR A 748 -17.04 -23.56 19.48
N TYR A 749 -17.48 -22.69 20.38
CA TYR A 749 -16.59 -21.73 21.03
C TYR A 749 -15.50 -22.47 21.81
N PRO A 750 -14.22 -22.17 21.61
CA PRO A 750 -13.13 -22.83 22.32
C PRO A 750 -12.94 -22.31 23.76
N VAL A 751 -13.59 -21.19 24.09
CA VAL A 751 -13.60 -20.54 25.39
C VAL A 751 -15.02 -20.04 25.67
N GLY A 752 -15.46 -20.07 26.92
CA GLY A 752 -16.84 -19.69 27.30
C GLY A 752 -17.75 -20.91 27.40
N SER A 753 -18.88 -20.90 26.69
CA SER A 753 -19.93 -21.91 26.84
C SER A 753 -19.64 -23.27 26.21
N ASN A 754 -18.64 -23.37 25.33
CA ASN A 754 -18.40 -24.53 24.45
C ASN A 754 -19.61 -24.90 23.56
N GLN A 755 -20.55 -23.98 23.36
CA GLN A 755 -21.70 -24.16 22.46
C GLN A 755 -21.34 -23.76 21.02
N GLN A 756 -22.26 -23.99 20.08
CA GLN A 756 -22.04 -23.71 18.66
C GLN A 756 -21.86 -22.20 18.42
N GLN A 757 -20.89 -21.83 17.60
CA GLN A 757 -20.53 -20.44 17.33
C GLN A 757 -21.59 -19.73 16.49
N VAL A 758 -21.89 -18.48 16.87
CA VAL A 758 -22.72 -17.56 16.08
C VAL A 758 -21.90 -16.32 15.74
N THR A 759 -21.88 -15.97 14.47
CA THR A 759 -21.04 -14.92 13.92
C THR A 759 -21.79 -14.11 12.87
N CYS A 760 -21.18 -13.03 12.39
CA CYS A 760 -21.62 -12.31 11.21
C CYS A 760 -20.66 -12.57 10.05
N TYR A 761 -21.21 -13.10 8.95
CA TYR A 761 -20.47 -13.44 7.74
C TYR A 761 -20.92 -12.57 6.56
N HIS A 762 -19.99 -12.11 5.72
CA HIS A 762 -20.31 -11.16 4.65
C HIS A 762 -20.79 -11.80 3.35
N TYR A 763 -20.63 -13.11 3.20
CA TYR A 763 -21.00 -13.82 1.98
C TYR A 763 -22.23 -14.69 2.24
N LYS A 764 -22.96 -14.98 1.17
CA LYS A 764 -24.14 -15.84 1.21
C LYS A 764 -23.71 -17.30 1.37
N ASP A 765 -24.36 -17.99 2.29
CA ASP A 765 -24.16 -19.40 2.58
C ASP A 765 -25.48 -20.00 3.11
N ASP A 766 -25.68 -21.30 2.96
CA ASP A 766 -26.82 -22.05 3.50
C ASP A 766 -26.85 -22.00 5.05
N ASN A 767 -25.67 -21.78 5.66
CA ASN A 767 -25.49 -21.53 7.09
C ASN A 767 -25.96 -20.13 7.54
N ASN A 768 -26.58 -19.34 6.67
CA ASN A 768 -27.21 -18.05 7.02
C ASN A 768 -28.71 -18.17 7.19
N ASP A 769 -29.28 -19.36 6.98
CA ASP A 769 -30.72 -19.60 7.04
C ASP A 769 -31.21 -19.84 8.47
N TRP A 770 -32.20 -19.06 8.89
CA TRP A 770 -32.87 -19.17 10.19
C TRP A 770 -34.37 -19.38 9.99
N VAL A 771 -34.98 -20.26 10.78
CA VAL A 771 -36.43 -20.49 10.78
C VAL A 771 -37.05 -19.82 11.99
N ILE A 772 -38.09 -19.02 11.75
CA ILE A 772 -38.83 -18.35 12.83
C ILE A 772 -39.86 -19.31 13.40
N LEU A 773 -39.70 -19.69 14.67
CA LEU A 773 -40.58 -20.60 15.37
C LEU A 773 -41.28 -19.92 16.56
N PRO A 774 -42.49 -20.37 16.93
CA PRO A 774 -43.17 -19.90 18.13
C PRO A 774 -42.43 -20.37 19.39
N ARG A 775 -42.82 -19.84 20.54
CA ARG A 775 -42.25 -20.21 21.85
C ARG A 775 -42.48 -21.68 22.20
N TRP A 776 -41.81 -22.18 23.25
CA TRP A 776 -41.95 -23.58 23.69
C TRP A 776 -43.30 -23.86 24.39
N ASP A 777 -43.93 -22.84 24.96
CA ASP A 777 -45.26 -22.91 25.61
C ASP A 777 -46.43 -22.87 24.62
N GLU A 778 -46.16 -22.45 23.38
CA GLU A 778 -47.14 -22.41 22.30
C GLU A 778 -47.13 -23.72 21.51
N PRO A 779 -48.26 -24.10 20.87
CA PRO A 779 -48.29 -25.28 20.02
C PRO A 779 -47.23 -25.18 18.92
N SER A 780 -46.58 -26.31 18.62
CA SER A 780 -45.60 -26.40 17.56
C SER A 780 -46.17 -25.89 16.24
N TYR A 781 -45.33 -25.22 15.45
CA TYR A 781 -45.72 -24.71 14.14
C TYR A 781 -46.33 -25.82 13.27
N ASP A 782 -47.56 -25.60 12.80
CA ASP A 782 -48.27 -26.48 11.88
C ASP A 782 -48.19 -25.91 10.46
N LEU A 783 -47.66 -26.69 9.52
CA LEU A 783 -47.58 -26.32 8.09
C LEU A 783 -48.96 -26.08 7.47
N HIS A 784 -50.01 -26.74 7.98
CA HIS A 784 -51.36 -26.66 7.42
C HIS A 784 -52.31 -25.73 8.18
N GLY A 785 -51.90 -25.22 9.34
CA GLY A 785 -52.66 -24.25 10.15
C GLY A 785 -52.73 -22.85 9.51
N PRO A 786 -53.54 -21.92 10.04
CA PRO A 786 -53.66 -20.56 9.49
C PRO A 786 -52.31 -19.80 9.53
N LEU A 787 -52.06 -18.96 8.52
CA LEU A 787 -50.85 -18.14 8.45
C LEU A 787 -50.84 -17.10 9.58
N ARG A 788 -49.79 -17.13 10.41
CA ARG A 788 -49.51 -16.12 11.44
C ARG A 788 -48.34 -15.25 10.96
N PHE A 789 -48.61 -13.96 10.75
CA PHE A 789 -47.59 -12.97 10.39
C PHE A 789 -46.79 -12.54 11.62
N LEU A 790 -45.53 -12.17 11.41
CA LEU A 790 -44.66 -11.64 12.45
C LEU A 790 -44.99 -10.16 12.71
N GLN A 791 -45.21 -9.81 13.97
CA GLN A 791 -45.59 -8.47 14.41
C GLN A 791 -44.64 -7.90 15.47
N HIS A 792 -44.75 -6.60 15.72
CA HIS A 792 -44.01 -5.96 16.81
C HIS A 792 -44.44 -6.53 18.17
N GLY A 793 -43.46 -6.91 19.00
CA GLY A 793 -43.68 -7.46 20.33
C GLY A 793 -43.85 -8.98 20.35
N ASP A 794 -43.86 -9.66 19.20
CA ASP A 794 -43.85 -11.11 19.16
C ASP A 794 -42.55 -11.66 19.77
N ILE A 795 -42.69 -12.70 20.58
CA ILE A 795 -41.57 -13.43 21.16
C ILE A 795 -41.35 -14.69 20.32
N ILE A 796 -40.16 -14.79 19.72
CA ILE A 796 -39.82 -15.84 18.77
C ILE A 796 -38.63 -16.66 19.24
N ARG A 797 -38.47 -17.82 18.61
CA ARG A 797 -37.22 -18.58 18.59
C ARG A 797 -36.65 -18.57 17.19
N LEU A 798 -35.36 -18.32 17.07
CA LEU A 798 -34.62 -18.42 15.82
C LEU A 798 -33.89 -19.75 15.78
N ASN A 799 -34.35 -20.66 14.93
CA ASN A 799 -33.75 -21.98 14.77
C ASN A 799 -32.84 -21.99 13.53
N HIS A 800 -31.59 -22.38 13.68
CA HIS A 800 -30.65 -22.46 12.58
C HIS A 800 -30.99 -23.64 11.66
N ALA A 801 -31.26 -23.39 10.37
CA ALA A 801 -31.84 -24.41 9.50
C ALA A 801 -30.92 -25.61 9.25
N ALA A 802 -29.60 -25.40 9.14
CA ALA A 802 -28.66 -26.48 8.84
C ALA A 802 -28.31 -27.35 10.05
N THR A 803 -28.22 -26.77 11.25
CA THR A 803 -27.84 -27.50 12.48
C THR A 803 -28.98 -27.74 13.45
N THR A 804 -30.16 -27.21 13.17
CA THR A 804 -31.40 -27.31 13.97
C THR A 804 -31.30 -26.77 15.40
N ARG A 805 -30.24 -26.01 15.73
CA ARG A 805 -30.02 -25.41 17.05
C ARG A 805 -30.71 -24.06 17.18
N ASN A 806 -31.06 -23.67 18.40
CA ASN A 806 -31.71 -22.39 18.66
C ASN A 806 -30.68 -21.31 19.00
N LEU A 807 -30.93 -20.09 18.54
CA LEU A 807 -30.18 -18.91 18.95
C LEU A 807 -30.40 -18.65 20.44
N HIS A 808 -29.31 -18.61 21.18
CA HIS A 808 -29.29 -18.65 22.63
C HIS A 808 -28.34 -17.57 23.17
N SER A 809 -28.62 -17.05 24.36
CA SER A 809 -27.65 -16.23 25.09
C SER A 809 -27.69 -16.53 26.58
N HIS A 810 -26.53 -16.49 27.22
CA HIS A 810 -26.33 -16.88 28.60
C HIS A 810 -25.40 -15.90 29.31
N GLN A 811 -25.31 -15.98 30.64
CA GLN A 811 -24.51 -15.03 31.45
C GLN A 811 -22.99 -15.30 31.41
N ILE A 812 -22.44 -15.65 30.25
CA ILE A 812 -21.00 -15.79 30.01
C ILE A 812 -20.57 -14.59 29.16
N PRO A 813 -19.41 -13.97 29.45
CA PRO A 813 -18.93 -12.84 28.66
C PRO A 813 -18.50 -13.26 27.26
N ALA A 814 -18.74 -12.41 26.27
CA ALA A 814 -18.38 -12.71 24.88
C ALA A 814 -16.85 -12.90 24.69
N PRO A 815 -16.39 -13.66 23.68
CA PRO A 815 -14.98 -13.99 23.51
C PRO A 815 -14.05 -12.78 23.33
N VAL A 816 -14.46 -11.76 22.58
CA VAL A 816 -13.69 -10.53 22.34
C VAL A 816 -14.29 -9.37 23.14
N THR A 817 -15.58 -9.09 22.96
CA THR A 817 -16.27 -7.99 23.66
C THR A 817 -16.74 -8.41 25.05
N LYS A 818 -15.81 -8.48 26.01
CA LYS A 818 -16.06 -8.98 27.38
C LYS A 818 -17.17 -8.26 28.18
N LEU A 819 -17.51 -7.03 27.78
CA LEU A 819 -18.60 -6.26 28.40
C LEU A 819 -19.98 -6.87 28.09
N ASN A 820 -20.13 -7.50 26.92
CA ASN A 820 -21.38 -8.07 26.43
C ASN A 820 -21.49 -9.56 26.80
N HIS A 821 -22.70 -10.10 26.73
CA HIS A 821 -22.93 -11.53 26.87
C HIS A 821 -22.65 -12.26 25.54
N GLU A 822 -22.16 -13.49 25.66
CA GLU A 822 -21.97 -14.41 24.55
C GLU A 822 -23.32 -14.81 23.95
N VAL A 823 -23.38 -14.84 22.62
CA VAL A 823 -24.52 -15.37 21.85
C VAL A 823 -24.03 -16.63 21.16
N SER A 824 -24.81 -17.70 21.26
CA SER A 824 -24.42 -19.04 20.82
C SER A 824 -25.63 -19.78 20.25
N CYS A 825 -25.38 -20.99 19.74
CA CYS A 825 -26.42 -21.92 19.30
C CYS A 825 -26.49 -23.14 20.23
N TYR A 826 -27.64 -23.33 20.88
CA TYR A 826 -27.87 -24.40 21.86
C TYR A 826 -29.11 -25.24 21.54
N GLY A 827 -29.11 -26.48 22.04
CA GLY A 827 -30.25 -27.37 21.93
C GLY A 827 -30.49 -27.91 20.52
N ASN A 828 -31.73 -28.31 20.26
CA ASN A 828 -32.23 -28.77 18.98
C ASN A 828 -33.74 -28.40 18.85
N THR A 829 -34.50 -29.09 17.99
CA THR A 829 -35.95 -28.87 17.85
C THR A 829 -36.79 -29.30 19.04
N THR A 830 -36.29 -30.16 19.93
CA THR A 830 -37.02 -30.71 21.10
C THR A 830 -36.41 -30.33 22.45
N ILE A 831 -35.13 -29.96 22.45
CA ILE A 831 -34.32 -29.59 23.61
C ILE A 831 -34.03 -28.10 23.48
N GLY A 832 -34.51 -27.33 24.45
CA GLY A 832 -34.20 -25.91 24.60
C GLY A 832 -34.69 -25.40 25.94
N ASP A 833 -34.49 -24.11 26.18
CA ASP A 833 -34.87 -23.47 27.42
C ASP A 833 -35.47 -22.07 27.19
N ASN A 834 -35.72 -21.35 28.29
CA ASN A 834 -36.31 -20.02 28.23
C ASN A 834 -35.31 -18.94 27.75
N HIS A 835 -34.02 -19.26 27.61
CA HIS A 835 -32.99 -18.37 27.08
C HIS A 835 -32.90 -18.44 25.53
N ASP A 836 -33.77 -19.19 24.88
CA ASP A 836 -33.91 -19.18 23.42
C ASP A 836 -34.89 -18.09 22.94
N TYR A 837 -35.49 -17.33 23.85
CA TYR A 837 -36.57 -16.38 23.55
C TYR A 837 -36.06 -14.97 23.21
N TRP A 838 -36.40 -14.54 22.00
CA TRP A 838 -36.07 -13.22 21.47
C TRP A 838 -37.35 -12.45 21.14
N ALA A 839 -37.57 -11.32 21.81
CA ALA A 839 -38.66 -10.39 21.52
C ALA A 839 -38.29 -9.48 20.34
N VAL A 840 -39.19 -9.37 19.37
CA VAL A 840 -39.01 -8.56 18.15
C VAL A 840 -39.49 -7.13 18.39
N GLU A 841 -38.54 -6.19 18.42
CA GLU A 841 -38.83 -4.76 18.55
C GLU A 841 -38.66 -4.05 17.20
N VAL A 842 -39.76 -3.59 16.59
CA VAL A 842 -39.69 -2.82 15.34
C VAL A 842 -39.26 -1.40 15.66
N VAL A 843 -38.23 -0.91 14.95
CA VAL A 843 -37.71 0.46 15.09
C VAL A 843 -38.48 1.37 14.16
N ASP A 844 -38.41 1.09 12.86
CA ASP A 844 -39.11 1.80 11.80
C ASP A 844 -39.11 1.01 10.50
N ASP A 845 -39.94 1.44 9.56
CA ASP A 845 -39.92 0.98 8.18
C ASP A 845 -39.58 2.15 7.24
N ILE A 846 -38.66 1.90 6.31
CA ILE A 846 -38.13 2.92 5.39
C ILE A 846 -39.24 3.56 4.52
N LYS A 847 -40.33 2.84 4.27
CA LYS A 847 -41.46 3.30 3.46
C LYS A 847 -42.69 3.67 4.27
N GLN A 848 -43.00 2.89 5.32
CA GLN A 848 -44.22 3.09 6.12
C GLN A 848 -44.00 3.95 7.38
N GLY A 849 -42.76 4.29 7.72
CA GLY A 849 -42.42 5.08 8.90
C GLY A 849 -42.53 4.27 10.19
N ASN A 850 -43.02 4.88 11.26
CA ASN A 850 -42.98 4.28 12.61
C ASN A 850 -44.19 3.38 12.95
N LYS A 851 -45.26 3.40 12.15
CA LYS A 851 -46.45 2.55 12.37
C LYS A 851 -46.43 1.41 11.38
N VAL A 852 -45.99 0.25 11.86
CA VAL A 852 -45.79 -0.95 11.05
C VAL A 852 -46.57 -2.08 11.71
N ASP A 853 -47.68 -2.48 11.10
CA ASP A 853 -48.52 -3.58 11.61
C ASP A 853 -47.95 -4.95 11.24
N ARG A 854 -47.17 -5.04 10.16
CA ARG A 854 -46.57 -6.27 9.63
C ARG A 854 -45.12 -6.04 9.24
N ILE A 855 -44.25 -6.99 9.60
CA ILE A 855 -42.83 -6.91 9.27
C ILE A 855 -42.61 -7.28 7.80
N HIS A 856 -41.97 -6.37 7.06
CA HIS A 856 -41.63 -6.55 5.67
C HIS A 856 -40.15 -6.90 5.49
N SER A 857 -39.84 -7.71 4.47
CA SER A 857 -38.48 -7.95 4.02
C SER A 857 -37.85 -6.67 3.48
N LEU A 858 -36.54 -6.50 3.71
CA LEU A 858 -35.68 -5.38 3.28
C LEU A 858 -35.98 -3.99 3.87
N THR A 859 -37.25 -3.62 4.08
CA THR A 859 -37.65 -2.25 4.46
C THR A 859 -37.80 -2.04 5.97
N THR A 860 -38.21 -3.06 6.70
CA THR A 860 -38.43 -2.97 8.16
C THR A 860 -37.11 -3.18 8.89
N ARG A 861 -36.76 -2.27 9.80
CA ARG A 861 -35.65 -2.38 10.73
C ARG A 861 -36.17 -2.77 12.10
N MET A 862 -35.58 -3.81 12.68
CA MET A 862 -35.99 -4.37 13.96
C MET A 862 -34.79 -4.68 14.84
N ARG A 863 -35.02 -4.81 16.14
CA ARG A 863 -34.05 -5.25 17.14
C ARG A 863 -34.55 -6.53 17.79
N PHE A 864 -33.62 -7.40 18.17
CA PHE A 864 -33.94 -8.60 18.94
C PHE A 864 -33.53 -8.39 20.38
N ARG A 865 -34.51 -8.35 21.28
CA ARG A 865 -34.28 -8.26 22.72
C ARG A 865 -34.40 -9.65 23.33
N HIS A 866 -33.37 -10.08 24.04
CA HIS A 866 -33.40 -11.34 24.76
C HIS A 866 -34.36 -11.24 25.96
N GLN A 867 -35.34 -12.16 26.07
CA GLN A 867 -36.43 -12.03 27.04
C GLN A 867 -35.96 -12.13 28.50
N VAL A 868 -35.09 -13.10 28.82
CA VAL A 868 -34.64 -13.36 30.20
C VAL A 868 -33.57 -12.37 30.65
N LEU A 869 -32.49 -12.23 29.87
CA LEU A 869 -31.37 -11.35 30.18
C LEU A 869 -31.65 -9.86 29.93
N GLY A 870 -32.65 -9.52 29.10
CA GLY A 870 -32.99 -8.14 28.76
C GLY A 870 -31.96 -7.42 27.85
N CYS A 871 -30.98 -8.16 27.31
CA CYS A 871 -29.93 -7.64 26.43
C CYS A 871 -30.37 -7.62 24.95
N TYR A 872 -29.63 -6.91 24.10
CA TYR A 872 -29.95 -6.72 22.68
C TYR A 872 -28.93 -7.40 21.76
N LEU A 873 -29.41 -8.10 20.73
CA LEU A 873 -28.55 -8.74 19.74
C LEU A 873 -27.77 -7.69 18.94
N ARG A 874 -26.45 -7.70 19.05
CA ARG A 874 -25.54 -6.69 18.51
C ARG A 874 -24.41 -7.34 17.72
N ALA A 875 -24.17 -6.83 16.52
CA ALA A 875 -23.01 -7.17 15.70
C ALA A 875 -22.31 -5.87 15.27
N ALA A 876 -21.15 -5.61 15.87
CA ALA A 876 -20.36 -4.41 15.62
C ALA A 876 -19.12 -4.73 14.79
N ASN A 877 -18.01 -4.03 14.98
CA ASN A 877 -16.80 -4.21 14.19
C ASN A 877 -15.76 -5.11 14.89
N ALA A 878 -16.14 -5.81 15.96
CA ALA A 878 -15.24 -6.73 16.66
C ALA A 878 -15.06 -8.00 15.82
N ILE A 879 -13.82 -8.31 15.46
CA ILE A 879 -13.48 -9.48 14.63
C ILE A 879 -13.00 -10.61 15.52
N LEU A 880 -13.58 -11.80 15.35
CA LEU A 880 -13.15 -13.00 16.06
C LEU A 880 -11.75 -13.44 15.61
N PRO A 881 -10.95 -14.09 16.47
CA PRO A 881 -9.64 -14.62 16.07
C PRO A 881 -9.76 -15.75 15.03
N GLN A 882 -8.63 -16.32 14.62
CA GLN A 882 -8.57 -17.37 13.58
C GLN A 882 -9.51 -18.56 13.83
N TRP A 883 -9.78 -18.91 15.09
CA TRP A 883 -10.70 -19.99 15.45
C TRP A 883 -12.18 -19.69 15.13
N GLY A 884 -12.54 -18.41 14.98
CA GLY A 884 -13.84 -17.94 14.49
C GLY A 884 -13.74 -17.38 13.07
N PHE A 885 -12.77 -17.89 12.28
CA PHE A 885 -12.57 -17.60 10.86
C PHE A 885 -12.44 -16.11 10.49
N LYS A 886 -12.01 -15.25 11.42
CA LYS A 886 -11.98 -13.78 11.24
C LYS A 886 -13.35 -13.19 10.86
N GLN A 887 -14.42 -13.82 11.30
CA GLN A 887 -15.78 -13.32 11.13
C GLN A 887 -16.12 -12.31 12.24
N VAL A 888 -17.18 -11.53 12.02
CA VAL A 888 -17.62 -10.52 12.99
C VAL A 888 -18.28 -11.20 14.20
N GLU A 889 -17.95 -10.73 15.41
CA GLU A 889 -18.52 -11.22 16.66
C GLU A 889 -19.99 -10.77 16.80
N VAL A 890 -20.87 -11.72 17.11
CA VAL A 890 -22.24 -11.47 17.53
C VAL A 890 -22.30 -11.59 19.05
N SER A 891 -22.83 -10.56 19.71
CA SER A 891 -22.90 -10.48 21.17
C SER A 891 -24.25 -9.92 21.62
N CYS A 892 -24.59 -10.10 22.88
CA CYS A 892 -25.80 -9.53 23.48
C CYS A 892 -25.41 -8.34 24.37
N ASP A 893 -25.72 -7.13 23.91
CA ASP A 893 -25.43 -5.88 24.59
C ASP A 893 -26.39 -5.67 25.75
N LYS A 894 -25.84 -5.42 26.94
CA LYS A 894 -26.62 -5.23 28.17
C LYS A 894 -27.33 -3.88 28.18
N GLU A 895 -26.78 -2.89 27.47
CA GLU A 895 -27.33 -1.54 27.46
C GLU A 895 -28.41 -1.39 26.38
N ASN A 896 -29.55 -0.81 26.74
CA ASN A 896 -30.56 -0.44 25.76
C ASN A 896 -30.22 0.93 25.17
N ASN A 897 -29.50 0.94 24.04
CA ASN A 897 -29.28 2.14 23.25
C ASN A 897 -30.06 2.09 21.93
N PRO A 898 -31.24 2.73 21.84
CA PRO A 898 -32.03 2.78 20.61
C PRO A 898 -31.41 3.59 19.49
N LYS A 899 -30.24 4.21 19.67
CA LYS A 899 -29.52 4.91 18.59
C LYS A 899 -28.40 4.06 17.99
N ASP A 900 -28.05 2.93 18.59
CA ASP A 900 -26.99 2.06 18.09
C ASP A 900 -27.45 1.29 16.85
N MET A 901 -26.92 1.68 15.69
CA MET A 901 -27.21 1.02 14.41
C MET A 901 -26.72 -0.45 14.37
N HIS A 902 -25.75 -0.83 15.20
CA HIS A 902 -25.24 -2.21 15.27
C HIS A 902 -26.21 -3.18 15.94
N THR A 903 -27.26 -2.68 16.59
CA THR A 903 -28.36 -3.49 17.14
C THR A 903 -29.51 -3.70 16.16
N TYR A 904 -29.48 -3.02 15.03
CA TYR A 904 -30.54 -3.06 14.03
C TYR A 904 -30.30 -4.21 13.06
N TRP A 905 -31.36 -4.98 12.86
CA TRP A 905 -31.42 -6.10 11.94
C TRP A 905 -32.56 -5.89 10.95
N ASN A 906 -32.39 -6.40 9.74
CA ASN A 906 -33.46 -6.52 8.77
C ASN A 906 -33.49 -7.94 8.19
N VAL A 907 -34.67 -8.37 7.76
CA VAL A 907 -34.81 -9.60 6.97
C VAL A 907 -34.34 -9.30 5.56
N GLU A 908 -33.22 -9.87 5.15
CA GLU A 908 -32.67 -9.64 3.81
C GLU A 908 -33.44 -10.42 2.75
N SER A 909 -33.63 -11.71 2.97
CA SER A 909 -34.40 -12.59 2.11
C SER A 909 -35.19 -13.56 2.96
N HIS A 910 -36.29 -14.06 2.43
CA HIS A 910 -36.95 -15.20 3.02
C HIS A 910 -37.68 -16.06 2.00
N VAL A 911 -37.90 -17.32 2.35
CA VAL A 911 -38.60 -18.30 1.55
C VAL A 911 -39.74 -18.89 2.36
N ASN A 912 -40.94 -18.88 1.77
CA ASN A 912 -42.13 -19.53 2.31
C ASN A 912 -43.08 -19.87 1.16
N ASP A 913 -43.33 -21.16 0.92
CA ASP A 913 -44.15 -21.65 -0.19
C ASP A 913 -45.63 -21.21 -0.10
N ARG A 914 -46.05 -20.75 1.07
CA ARG A 914 -47.44 -20.34 1.35
C ARG A 914 -47.70 -18.87 1.04
N LEU A 915 -46.65 -18.09 0.77
CA LEU A 915 -46.75 -16.65 0.54
C LEU A 915 -46.51 -16.34 -0.96
N PRO A 916 -47.20 -15.32 -1.51
CA PRO A 916 -46.95 -14.90 -2.87
C PRO A 916 -45.54 -14.28 -2.99
N ALA A 917 -44.88 -14.52 -4.13
CA ALA A 917 -43.60 -13.88 -4.43
C ALA A 917 -43.74 -12.35 -4.44
N GLY A 918 -42.70 -11.66 -3.95
CA GLY A 918 -42.69 -10.20 -3.88
C GLY A 918 -42.57 -9.53 -5.25
N GLU A 919 -42.91 -8.24 -5.32
CA GLU A 919 -42.74 -7.42 -6.52
C GLU A 919 -41.54 -6.45 -6.39
N THR A 920 -40.71 -6.38 -7.44
CA THR A 920 -39.51 -5.50 -7.53
C THR A 920 -39.79 -4.01 -7.30
N LYS A 921 -41.00 -3.53 -7.63
CA LYS A 921 -41.37 -2.10 -7.52
C LYS A 921 -41.32 -1.59 -6.08
N PHE A 922 -41.46 -2.47 -5.08
CA PHE A 922 -41.46 -2.09 -3.68
C PHE A 922 -40.05 -1.93 -3.08
N TYR A 923 -38.96 -2.14 -3.80
CA TYR A 923 -37.61 -2.18 -3.22
C TYR A 923 -36.64 -1.08 -3.66
N ARG A 924 -37.11 0.02 -4.27
CA ARG A 924 -36.22 1.12 -4.70
C ARG A 924 -35.63 1.93 -3.53
N SER A 925 -34.31 1.91 -3.39
CA SER A 925 -33.54 2.81 -2.53
C SER A 925 -33.42 4.25 -3.08
N PRO A 926 -33.41 5.28 -2.22
CA PRO A 926 -33.16 6.65 -2.63
C PRO A 926 -31.65 6.94 -2.79
N PHE A 927 -31.28 7.62 -3.88
CA PHE A 927 -29.88 7.93 -4.23
C PHE A 927 -29.06 8.54 -3.08
N LEU A 928 -29.59 9.54 -2.37
CA LEU A 928 -28.83 10.22 -1.31
C LEU A 928 -28.44 9.26 -0.18
N ARG A 929 -29.30 8.29 0.13
CA ARG A 929 -28.98 7.29 1.15
C ARG A 929 -27.87 6.36 0.67
N ASP A 930 -27.96 5.89 -0.57
CA ASP A 930 -26.95 4.99 -1.15
C ASP A 930 -25.62 5.72 -1.30
N PHE A 931 -25.64 6.99 -1.69
CA PHE A 931 -24.48 7.87 -1.73
C PHE A 931 -23.83 8.00 -0.34
N TRP A 932 -24.60 8.32 0.70
CA TRP A 932 -24.05 8.42 2.06
C TRP A 932 -23.53 7.07 2.56
N HIS A 933 -24.26 5.98 2.34
CA HIS A 933 -23.88 4.64 2.77
C HIS A 933 -22.57 4.19 2.11
N LEU A 934 -22.45 4.39 0.79
CA LEU A 934 -21.22 4.08 0.06
C LEU A 934 -20.04 4.94 0.54
N ASN A 935 -20.26 6.23 0.82
CA ASN A 935 -19.21 7.11 1.36
C ASN A 935 -18.72 6.70 2.74
N VAL A 936 -19.64 6.35 3.63
CA VAL A 936 -19.26 5.82 4.95
C VAL A 936 -18.54 4.48 4.79
N ALA A 937 -19.02 3.59 3.90
CA ALA A 937 -18.35 2.32 3.61
C ALA A 937 -16.91 2.55 3.09
N MET A 938 -16.71 3.47 2.15
CA MET A 938 -15.38 3.87 1.65
C MET A 938 -14.48 4.37 2.79
N MET A 939 -15.00 5.21 3.68
CA MET A 939 -14.26 5.72 4.83
C MET A 939 -13.92 4.60 5.84
N THR A 940 -14.86 3.70 6.14
CA THR A 940 -14.60 2.58 7.05
C THR A 940 -13.59 1.60 6.48
N SER A 941 -13.63 1.35 5.16
CA SER A 941 -12.63 0.50 4.50
C SER A 941 -11.26 1.18 4.43
N ASN A 942 -11.22 2.50 4.23
CA ASN A 942 -9.97 3.25 4.31
C ASN A 942 -9.34 3.19 5.71
N ASN A 943 -10.16 3.28 6.77
CA ASN A 943 -9.69 3.10 8.14
C ASN A 943 -9.28 1.65 8.46
N ALA A 944 -9.72 0.67 7.67
CA ALA A 944 -9.33 -0.73 7.81
C ALA A 944 -8.03 -1.07 7.04
N LEU A 945 -7.50 -0.16 6.23
CA LEU A 945 -6.22 -0.31 5.51
C LEU A 945 -4.98 -0.01 6.37
N ILE A 946 -5.14 -0.03 7.70
CA ILE A 946 -4.01 0.07 8.63
C ILE A 946 -3.15 -1.18 8.44
N PRO A 947 -1.87 -1.05 8.03
CA PRO A 947 -0.99 -2.19 7.92
C PRO A 947 -0.83 -2.85 9.28
N ASP A 948 -0.83 -4.18 9.28
CA ASP A 948 -0.41 -4.96 10.43
C ASP A 948 1.08 -4.65 10.68
N PRO A 949 1.48 -4.12 11.85
CA PRO A 949 2.88 -3.79 12.12
C PRO A 949 3.81 -5.00 12.01
N ASP A 950 3.27 -6.22 12.13
CA ASP A 950 4.01 -7.47 12.01
C ASP A 950 4.17 -7.93 10.53
N LYS A 951 3.46 -7.28 9.59
CA LYS A 951 3.54 -7.58 8.15
C LYS A 951 4.37 -6.50 7.45
N GLU A 952 5.61 -6.84 7.10
CA GLU A 952 6.44 -5.98 6.28
C GLU A 952 5.88 -5.87 4.84
N ASP A 953 5.43 -4.68 4.46
CA ASP A 953 5.05 -4.36 3.09
C ASP A 953 6.25 -3.78 2.34
N ILE A 954 6.86 -4.60 1.48
CA ILE A 954 8.04 -4.23 0.67
C ILE A 954 7.78 -3.13 -0.36
N LEU A 955 6.51 -2.80 -0.64
CA LEU A 955 6.13 -1.73 -1.57
C LEU A 955 5.82 -0.42 -0.84
N ALA A 956 5.50 -0.48 0.45
CA ALA A 956 5.18 0.70 1.24
C ALA A 956 6.43 1.54 1.52
N SER A 957 6.24 2.85 1.64
CA SER A 957 7.31 3.83 1.87
C SER A 957 6.84 4.88 2.87
N LYS A 958 7.75 5.42 3.68
CA LYS A 958 7.36 6.46 4.65
C LYS A 958 7.32 7.82 3.96
N PRO A 959 6.41 8.73 4.37
CA PRO A 959 6.35 10.09 3.80
C PRO A 959 7.69 10.83 3.82
N PHE A 960 8.49 10.64 4.87
CA PHE A 960 9.82 11.26 4.99
C PHE A 960 10.87 10.70 4.03
N ASP A 961 10.65 9.53 3.42
CA ASP A 961 11.59 8.97 2.44
C ASP A 961 11.46 9.66 1.07
N TRP A 962 10.31 10.29 0.79
CA TRP A 962 10.01 10.85 -0.54
C TRP A 962 10.80 12.11 -0.88
N PRO A 963 10.93 13.13 0.00
CA PRO A 963 11.73 14.33 -0.30
C PRO A 963 13.19 14.01 -0.59
N PHE A 964 13.72 12.94 0.02
CA PHE A 964 15.11 12.51 -0.14
C PHE A 964 15.30 11.41 -1.19
N LEU A 965 14.22 10.91 -1.79
CA LEU A 965 14.26 9.82 -2.78
C LEU A 965 15.00 8.56 -2.29
N ARG A 966 14.90 8.22 -1.00
CA ARG A 966 15.63 7.08 -0.41
C ARG A 966 15.15 5.74 -0.94
N LEU A 967 13.86 5.64 -1.23
CA LEU A 967 13.20 4.46 -1.74
C LEU A 967 12.30 4.84 -2.92
N GLY A 968 12.41 4.11 -4.02
CA GLY A 968 11.45 4.15 -5.13
C GLY A 968 10.57 2.90 -5.19
N LEU A 969 9.63 2.89 -6.13
CA LEU A 969 8.63 1.83 -6.23
C LEU A 969 8.89 0.89 -7.42
N ARG A 970 8.92 -0.42 -7.17
CA ARG A 970 8.98 -1.45 -8.21
C ARG A 970 7.59 -1.68 -8.79
N MET A 971 7.42 -1.49 -10.10
CA MET A 971 6.09 -1.54 -10.73
C MET A 971 5.76 -2.87 -11.43
N CYS A 972 6.74 -3.76 -11.64
CA CYS A 972 6.53 -5.06 -12.30
C CYS A 972 7.50 -6.10 -11.74
N GLY A 973 7.37 -7.35 -12.20
CA GLY A 973 8.31 -8.43 -11.88
C GLY A 973 9.71 -8.17 -12.46
N TRP A 974 10.76 -8.59 -11.73
CA TRP A 974 12.16 -8.34 -12.10
C TRP A 974 12.85 -9.62 -12.60
N GLY A 975 12.23 -10.30 -13.57
CA GLY A 975 12.87 -11.40 -14.29
C GLY A 975 13.88 -10.90 -15.32
N ASP A 976 14.88 -11.72 -15.66
CA ASP A 976 15.96 -11.34 -16.59
C ASP A 976 15.47 -11.08 -18.01
N HIS A 977 14.38 -11.74 -18.42
CA HIS A 977 13.79 -11.62 -19.75
C HIS A 977 12.61 -10.64 -19.81
N GLN A 978 12.28 -9.94 -18.71
CA GLN A 978 11.13 -9.03 -18.64
C GLN A 978 11.59 -7.56 -18.63
N THR A 979 10.78 -6.67 -19.23
CA THR A 979 11.04 -5.23 -19.16
C THR A 979 10.72 -4.72 -17.76
N LYS A 980 11.71 -4.13 -17.08
CA LYS A 980 11.62 -3.66 -15.70
C LYS A 980 11.23 -2.17 -15.67
N TYR A 981 10.20 -1.84 -14.89
CA TYR A 981 9.79 -0.47 -14.62
C TYR A 981 9.97 -0.13 -13.14
N TYR A 982 10.59 1.03 -12.90
CA TYR A 982 10.87 1.56 -11.57
C TYR A 982 10.41 3.02 -11.51
N LEU A 983 9.60 3.33 -10.52
CA LEU A 983 9.12 4.69 -10.27
C LEU A 983 10.09 5.37 -9.30
N LEU A 984 10.79 6.39 -9.81
CA LEU A 984 11.67 7.27 -9.06
C LEU A 984 11.58 8.67 -9.67
N GLY A 985 11.47 9.70 -8.82
CA GLY A 985 11.55 11.10 -9.26
C GLY A 985 12.94 11.43 -9.79
N THR A 986 13.04 12.38 -10.73
CA THR A 986 14.34 12.86 -11.23
C THR A 986 15.06 13.65 -10.12
N PRO A 987 16.21 13.19 -9.59
CA PRO A 987 16.82 13.79 -8.39
C PRO A 987 17.15 15.27 -8.53
N VAL A 988 17.59 15.70 -9.71
CA VAL A 988 17.93 17.11 -9.99
C VAL A 988 16.71 18.02 -9.82
N ILE A 989 15.55 17.60 -10.36
CA ILE A 989 14.31 18.37 -10.27
C ILE A 989 13.76 18.31 -8.84
N TRP A 990 13.83 17.14 -8.22
CA TRP A 990 13.24 16.87 -6.92
C TRP A 990 13.97 17.61 -5.79
N TRP A 991 15.29 17.42 -5.72
CA TRP A 991 16.13 18.11 -4.74
C TRP A 991 16.24 19.60 -5.06
N GLY A 992 16.27 20.00 -6.34
CA GLY A 992 16.19 21.40 -6.73
C GLY A 992 14.90 22.07 -6.23
N GLY A 993 13.76 21.40 -6.38
CA GLY A 993 12.47 21.83 -5.82
C GLY A 993 12.53 21.95 -4.30
N GLY A 994 13.01 20.92 -3.60
CA GLY A 994 13.15 20.94 -2.14
C GLY A 994 14.06 22.05 -1.63
N VAL A 995 15.22 22.25 -2.24
CA VAL A 995 16.16 23.33 -1.91
C VAL A 995 15.52 24.69 -2.18
N SER A 996 14.80 24.86 -3.29
CA SER A 996 14.12 26.13 -3.60
C SER A 996 13.05 26.52 -2.58
N LEU A 997 12.33 25.54 -2.01
CA LEU A 997 11.38 25.78 -0.92
C LEU A 997 12.09 26.29 0.35
N ILE A 998 13.19 25.65 0.73
CA ILE A 998 13.99 26.08 1.90
C ILE A 998 14.56 27.48 1.68
N LEU A 999 15.15 27.73 0.51
CA LEU A 999 15.69 29.04 0.15
C LEU A 999 14.61 30.13 0.13
N SER A 1000 13.40 29.82 -0.34
CA SER A 1000 12.26 30.75 -0.34
C SER A 1000 11.86 31.18 1.08
N ILE A 1001 11.83 30.24 2.04
CA ILE A 1001 11.54 30.54 3.45
C ILE A 1001 12.65 31.40 4.07
N VAL A 1002 13.91 31.06 3.80
CA VAL A 1002 15.06 31.85 4.29
C VAL A 1002 15.03 33.25 3.70
N ALA A 1003 14.79 33.39 2.40
CA ALA A 1003 14.67 34.67 1.71
C ALA A 1003 13.52 35.51 2.31
N LEU A 1004 12.33 34.91 2.51
CA LEU A 1004 11.21 35.58 3.16
C LEU A 1004 11.58 36.07 4.58
N GLY A 1005 12.24 35.24 5.38
CA GLY A 1005 12.72 35.62 6.72
C GLY A 1005 13.71 36.80 6.69
N VAL A 1006 14.64 36.79 5.74
CA VAL A 1006 15.60 37.89 5.54
C VAL A 1006 14.86 39.17 5.13
N TYR A 1007 13.94 39.12 4.16
CA TYR A 1007 13.18 40.29 3.74
C TYR A 1007 12.28 40.84 4.86
N LEU A 1008 11.64 39.97 5.65
CA LEU A 1008 10.85 40.40 6.80
C LEU A 1008 11.72 41.07 7.88
N MET A 1009 12.91 40.52 8.16
CA MET A 1009 13.86 41.13 9.10
C MET A 1009 14.35 42.50 8.60
N ARG A 1010 14.62 42.64 7.31
CA ARG A 1010 15.03 43.90 6.68
C ARG A 1010 13.89 44.93 6.64
N ALA A 1011 12.66 44.48 6.37
CA ALA A 1011 11.47 45.31 6.44
C ALA A 1011 11.21 45.83 7.87
N GLN A 1012 11.39 45.00 8.89
CA GLN A 1012 11.32 45.42 10.30
C GLN A 1012 12.38 46.48 10.64
N ARG A 1013 13.55 46.42 9.99
CA ARG A 1013 14.62 47.42 10.06
C ARG A 1013 14.41 48.63 9.13
N LYS A 1014 13.26 48.74 8.46
CA LYS A 1014 12.88 49.85 7.57
C LYS A 1014 13.68 49.96 6.27
N TYR A 1015 14.32 48.88 5.82
CA TYR A 1015 14.81 48.80 4.44
C TYR A 1015 13.64 48.54 3.49
N VAL A 1016 13.64 49.19 2.33
CA VAL A 1016 12.67 48.97 1.24
C VAL A 1016 13.42 48.31 0.09
N ASP A 1017 13.25 47.00 -0.04
CA ASP A 1017 14.02 46.17 -0.99
C ASP A 1017 13.31 45.96 -2.33
N MET A 1018 11.98 46.07 -2.37
CA MET A 1018 11.14 45.78 -3.55
C MET A 1018 10.02 46.80 -3.69
N GLU A 1019 9.54 47.00 -4.93
CA GLU A 1019 8.31 47.76 -5.18
C GLU A 1019 7.09 46.98 -4.62
N PRO A 1020 6.02 47.66 -4.13
CA PRO A 1020 4.85 46.97 -3.57
C PRO A 1020 4.25 45.88 -4.47
N ARG A 1021 4.26 46.09 -5.79
CA ARG A 1021 3.75 45.11 -6.76
C ARG A 1021 4.62 43.85 -6.83
N GLU A 1022 5.93 44.00 -6.76
CA GLU A 1022 6.88 42.89 -6.78
C GLU A 1022 6.82 42.12 -5.46
N TRP A 1023 6.63 42.82 -4.34
CA TRP A 1023 6.43 42.22 -3.03
C TRP A 1023 5.15 41.37 -2.98
N ASP A 1024 4.04 41.88 -3.49
CA ASP A 1024 2.77 41.13 -3.54
C ASP A 1024 2.90 39.89 -4.42
N HIS A 1025 3.61 39.99 -5.55
CA HIS A 1025 3.89 38.85 -6.42
C HIS A 1025 4.79 37.81 -5.73
N PHE A 1026 5.86 38.24 -5.07
CA PHE A 1026 6.77 37.38 -4.32
C PHE A 1026 6.04 36.64 -3.19
N LEU A 1027 5.23 37.34 -2.40
CA LEU A 1027 4.42 36.74 -1.35
C LEU A 1027 3.38 35.77 -1.91
N TYR A 1028 2.72 36.13 -3.01
CA TYR A 1028 1.71 35.27 -3.62
C TYR A 1028 2.32 33.95 -4.12
N VAL A 1029 3.42 34.01 -4.89
CA VAL A 1029 4.11 32.81 -5.39
C VAL A 1029 4.66 31.98 -4.23
N GLY A 1030 5.29 32.62 -3.25
CA GLY A 1030 5.81 31.95 -2.06
C GLY A 1030 4.72 31.25 -1.25
N LYS A 1031 3.59 31.91 -1.00
CA LYS A 1031 2.42 31.33 -0.30
C LYS A 1031 1.86 30.14 -1.06
N VAL A 1032 1.60 30.27 -2.36
CA VAL A 1032 1.00 29.19 -3.16
C VAL A 1032 1.94 27.98 -3.26
N ALA A 1033 3.23 28.19 -3.52
CA ALA A 1033 4.20 27.11 -3.62
C ALA A 1033 4.43 26.42 -2.27
N PHE A 1034 4.64 27.18 -1.20
CA PHE A 1034 4.91 26.62 0.13
C PHE A 1034 3.67 26.01 0.78
N LEU A 1035 2.54 26.73 0.85
CA LEU A 1035 1.30 26.19 1.43
C LEU A 1035 0.74 25.06 0.56
N GLY A 1036 0.91 25.15 -0.76
CA GLY A 1036 0.59 24.07 -1.68
C GLY A 1036 1.39 22.82 -1.31
N TRP A 1037 2.71 22.89 -1.33
CA TRP A 1037 3.57 21.77 -0.96
C TRP A 1037 3.27 21.24 0.46
N PHE A 1038 3.16 22.15 1.43
CA PHE A 1038 2.93 21.81 2.84
C PHE A 1038 1.58 21.12 3.08
N LEU A 1039 0.48 21.59 2.49
CA LEU A 1039 -0.83 20.97 2.70
C LEU A 1039 -0.92 19.58 2.05
N HIS A 1040 -0.23 19.34 0.93
CA HIS A 1040 -0.21 18.03 0.30
C HIS A 1040 0.70 17.07 1.09
N PHE A 1041 1.92 17.49 1.43
CA PHE A 1041 2.87 16.66 2.15
C PHE A 1041 2.46 16.39 3.62
N LEU A 1042 2.03 17.43 4.36
CA LEU A 1042 1.69 17.29 5.77
C LEU A 1042 0.54 16.32 5.98
N ALA A 1043 -0.52 16.43 5.18
CA ALA A 1043 -1.67 15.53 5.26
C ALA A 1043 -1.19 14.08 5.24
N GLN A 1044 -0.36 13.73 4.25
CA GLN A 1044 0.19 12.38 4.09
C GLN A 1044 1.12 11.98 5.25
N SER A 1045 1.93 12.90 5.78
CA SER A 1045 2.79 12.63 6.94
C SER A 1045 2.04 12.35 8.24
N THR A 1046 0.85 12.94 8.42
CA THR A 1046 0.02 12.75 9.62
C THR A 1046 -0.84 11.49 9.57
N PHE A 1047 -1.10 10.95 8.38
CA PHE A 1047 -1.82 9.69 8.19
C PHE A 1047 -0.83 8.50 8.23
N GLU A 1048 -0.19 8.25 9.38
CA GLU A 1048 0.63 7.03 9.62
C GLU A 1048 -0.19 5.73 9.56
N SER A 1049 -1.50 5.83 9.41
CA SER A 1049 -2.48 4.73 9.50
C SER A 1049 -2.79 4.05 8.16
N ILE A 1050 -2.10 4.35 7.06
CA ILE A 1050 -2.37 3.77 5.72
C ILE A 1050 -1.06 3.40 5.05
N ASN A 1051 -1.04 2.30 4.29
CA ASN A 1051 0.09 1.95 3.41
C ASN A 1051 0.26 3.01 2.31
N LEU A 1052 1.19 3.94 2.54
CA LEU A 1052 1.54 4.99 1.60
C LEU A 1052 2.67 4.55 0.68
N VAL A 1053 2.62 5.03 -0.56
CA VAL A 1053 3.55 4.68 -1.63
C VAL A 1053 4.04 5.95 -2.30
N MET A 1054 5.24 5.95 -2.88
CA MET A 1054 5.87 7.12 -3.50
C MET A 1054 4.97 7.91 -4.47
N ASN A 1055 4.02 7.27 -5.15
CA ASN A 1055 3.05 7.91 -6.06
C ASN A 1055 2.06 8.88 -5.36
N HIS A 1056 2.04 8.93 -4.01
CA HIS A 1056 1.20 9.85 -3.25
C HIS A 1056 1.81 11.26 -3.14
N ASN A 1057 3.13 11.41 -3.35
CA ASN A 1057 3.82 12.71 -3.41
C ASN A 1057 3.70 13.28 -4.82
#